data_AF-A0A1M2YZY8-F1
#
_entry.id   AF-A0A1M2YZY8-F1
#
_cell.length_a   1.000
_cell.length_b   1.000
_cell.length_c   1.000
_cell.angle_alpha   90.00
_cell.angle_beta   90.00
_cell.angle_gamma   90.00
#
_symmetry.space_group_name_H-M   'P 1'
#
loop_
_entity.id
_entity.type
_entity.pdbx_description
1 polymer ?
#
loop_
_entity_poly.entity_id
_entity_poly.type
_entity_poly.pdbx_seq_one_letter_code
_entity_poly.pdbx_strand_id
1 'polypeptide(L)'
;MNAVQPIVEIENLSISFFTRRGEIPAVMDFSCTVMPGEAMGIVGESGCGKSTVSLGIMRDLSNIGKIVGGRILFQGRDMGELSEAELRAIRGNKIAMIYQEPMASLNPAMKIGQQLMEVPIIHEKVSKDEAYKRSLEMLRSVRLPDPERMMKSYPHQLSGGQQQRIVIAMALLSKPALLLLDEPTTALDVTVEAGIVDLVKGLGKEFGTSMIFVSHNLGLILETCDRITVMYSGEAVETGSVKDVFDRMRHPYTQGLFRSIPLPGADKNSRPLVAIPGQLPLPHERPKGCNFGPRCHHFVEGVCNAAEIPMIPVKGHENHFSRCVRFNEIDWSALPDDAKKKSEPVKAGDTVLKIDDVRKYYRVAANEVFGAGEPRVVKANETISFEARESETVAIVGESGCGKSTLAKMLLGLETASGGTITLGDKPIQSTPVELRDVKTVASIQMVFQNPFDTLNPSHSVGSQIVRTLEKFHVGKSPADRRQKMLELLDLVKLPRAFAARRPRQLSGGQKQRIGVARAFAGNARVVVADEPVSALDVSVQAAVTELLMDIQRKNKTTMLFISHDLSVVRYIADRVVVMYLGYIVEQGTTDQIFSPPYHPYTEALLSAIPIADTSVVKKHVVLEGDIPSAMNPPTGCPFQTRCGYKHLVPDNLCETEVPPAKDLGNGHKSLCWLSDDVLATMEPVIKFDTAHAGKEGVPDDALGQKERRSAKGDPGFAGPPPKRPHGKTASAAADEAEFEVEEEQEAQRVRREEVRDDVGGQGAGARPMRTSASVPLRQGRVGSGRQAVDPDAPMAFDRGQAPSRRARAADSGKPARGSVAAGDGSPGTRPQRMVKPKKPDDLKLISGVGPKIEAILNGLGIYRFSQIAAWRKAEREWVDHHLRFGGRIERDDWVKQAKALAKGGEAEYIRVFGRKPR
;
A
#
# COMPACT_ATOMS: atom_id res chain seq x y z
N MET A 1 -2.06 -40.04 -29.86
CA MET A 1 -2.73 -38.95 -29.12
C MET A 1 -2.05 -37.66 -29.56
N ASN A 2 -2.80 -36.63 -29.94
CA ASN A 2 -2.17 -35.33 -30.24
C ASN A 2 -1.81 -34.66 -28.91
N ALA A 3 -0.59 -34.18 -28.77
CA ALA A 3 -0.20 -33.42 -27.59
C ALA A 3 -1.04 -32.14 -27.52
N VAL A 4 -1.61 -31.85 -26.35
CA VAL A 4 -2.36 -30.61 -26.11
C VAL A 4 -1.36 -29.45 -26.11
N GLN A 5 -1.59 -28.45 -26.95
CA GLN A 5 -0.69 -27.31 -27.07
C GLN A 5 -0.82 -26.37 -25.84
N PRO A 6 0.28 -25.93 -25.23
CA PRO A 6 0.24 -24.93 -24.16
C PRO A 6 -0.40 -23.61 -24.61
N ILE A 7 -1.04 -22.91 -23.68
CA ILE A 7 -1.51 -21.53 -23.89
C ILE A 7 -0.35 -20.54 -23.74
N VAL A 8 0.50 -20.76 -22.74
CA VAL A 8 1.78 -20.07 -22.57
C VAL A 8 2.89 -21.08 -22.31
N GLU A 9 4.02 -20.86 -22.96
CA GLU A 9 5.27 -21.55 -22.70
C GLU A 9 6.40 -20.52 -22.63
N ILE A 10 7.06 -20.45 -21.48
CA ILE A 10 8.16 -19.52 -21.20
C ILE A 10 9.43 -20.36 -21.06
N GLU A 11 10.45 -20.02 -21.84
CA GLU A 11 11.73 -20.72 -21.86
C GLU A 11 12.88 -19.77 -21.51
N ASN A 12 13.54 -20.05 -20.39
CA ASN A 12 14.80 -19.46 -19.92
C ASN A 12 14.78 -17.91 -19.93
N LEU A 13 13.62 -17.34 -19.57
CA LEU A 13 13.33 -15.91 -19.70
C LEU A 13 14.29 -15.08 -18.85
N SER A 14 14.94 -14.12 -19.50
CA SER A 14 15.82 -13.12 -18.88
C SER A 14 15.30 -11.72 -19.19
N ILE A 15 15.04 -10.92 -18.15
CA ILE A 15 14.54 -9.54 -18.27
C ILE A 15 15.44 -8.60 -17.45
N SER A 16 15.95 -7.57 -18.10
CA SER A 16 16.85 -6.57 -17.51
C SER A 16 16.32 -5.15 -17.67
N PHE A 17 16.57 -4.30 -16.67
CA PHE A 17 16.28 -2.87 -16.71
C PHE A 17 17.57 -2.05 -16.82
N PHE A 18 17.68 -1.24 -17.86
CA PHE A 18 18.87 -0.45 -18.19
C PHE A 18 18.77 0.95 -17.57
N THR A 19 19.55 1.18 -16.50
CA THR A 19 19.56 2.46 -15.78
C THR A 19 20.83 3.26 -16.06
N ARG A 20 20.87 4.53 -15.61
CA ARG A 20 22.10 5.34 -15.63
C ARG A 20 23.25 4.77 -14.78
N ARG A 21 22.99 3.75 -13.95
CA ARG A 21 23.97 3.04 -13.12
C ARG A 21 24.32 1.65 -13.67
N GLY A 22 23.93 1.37 -14.91
CA GLY A 22 24.12 0.06 -15.54
C GLY A 22 22.85 -0.79 -15.58
N GLU A 23 23.05 -2.04 -15.97
CA GLU A 23 22.01 -3.06 -16.13
C GLU A 23 21.57 -3.65 -14.78
N ILE A 24 20.26 -3.80 -14.59
CA ILE A 24 19.66 -4.44 -13.43
C ILE A 24 18.91 -5.69 -13.92
N PRO A 25 19.53 -6.88 -13.91
CA PRO A 25 18.88 -8.12 -14.31
C PRO A 25 17.83 -8.53 -13.26
N ALA A 26 16.55 -8.35 -13.58
CA ALA A 26 15.42 -8.57 -12.68
C ALA A 26 14.90 -10.01 -12.76
N VAL A 27 14.90 -10.62 -13.95
CA VAL A 27 14.64 -12.04 -14.18
C VAL A 27 15.85 -12.62 -14.91
N MET A 28 16.34 -13.77 -14.49
CA MET A 28 17.60 -14.37 -14.99
C MET A 28 17.46 -15.78 -15.54
N ASP A 29 16.55 -16.58 -14.98
CA ASP A 29 16.25 -17.94 -15.44
C ASP A 29 14.86 -18.34 -14.93
N PHE A 30 13.84 -17.98 -15.71
CA PHE A 30 12.45 -18.33 -15.43
C PHE A 30 11.85 -19.09 -16.61
N SER A 31 11.34 -20.29 -16.32
CA SER A 31 10.68 -21.17 -17.29
C SER A 31 9.40 -21.71 -16.68
N CYS A 32 8.29 -21.65 -17.42
CA CYS A 32 7.02 -22.22 -17.00
C CYS A 32 6.13 -22.53 -18.22
N THR A 33 5.30 -23.55 -18.09
CA THR A 33 4.30 -23.92 -19.10
C THR A 33 2.92 -23.86 -18.44
N VAL A 34 1.93 -23.32 -19.15
CA VAL A 34 0.53 -23.23 -18.70
C VAL A 34 -0.38 -23.86 -19.75
N MET A 35 -1.09 -24.91 -19.35
CA MET A 35 -1.97 -25.71 -20.20
C MET A 35 -3.36 -25.06 -20.35
N PRO A 36 -4.14 -25.42 -21.40
CA PRO A 36 -5.50 -24.90 -21.57
C PRO A 36 -6.41 -25.21 -20.38
N GLY A 37 -6.93 -24.17 -19.73
CA GLY A 37 -7.81 -24.27 -18.56
C GLY A 37 -7.09 -24.46 -17.21
N GLU A 38 -5.75 -24.46 -17.19
CA GLU A 38 -4.94 -24.61 -15.98
C GLU A 38 -4.75 -23.27 -15.26
N ALA A 39 -4.69 -23.30 -13.92
CA ALA A 39 -4.31 -22.17 -13.08
C ALA A 39 -2.90 -22.37 -12.48
N MET A 40 -1.95 -21.53 -12.88
CA MET A 40 -0.55 -21.53 -12.44
C MET A 40 -0.30 -20.38 -11.43
N GLY A 41 0.03 -20.73 -10.20
CA GLY A 41 0.44 -19.77 -9.17
C GLY A 41 1.91 -19.35 -9.30
N ILE A 42 2.22 -18.06 -9.16
CA ILE A 42 3.59 -17.55 -9.05
C ILE A 42 3.76 -16.84 -7.70
N VAL A 43 4.69 -17.32 -6.87
CA VAL A 43 4.84 -16.90 -5.47
C VAL A 43 6.27 -16.50 -5.11
N GLY A 44 6.41 -15.68 -4.07
CA GLY A 44 7.71 -15.24 -3.56
C GLY A 44 7.69 -13.80 -3.01
N GLU A 45 8.83 -13.40 -2.44
CA GLU A 45 9.06 -12.09 -1.83
C GLU A 45 8.96 -10.93 -2.84
N SER A 46 8.66 -9.74 -2.33
CA SER A 46 8.56 -8.50 -3.09
C SER A 46 9.90 -8.18 -3.76
N GLY A 47 9.84 -7.88 -5.06
CA GLY A 47 11.03 -7.67 -5.88
C GLY A 47 11.71 -8.95 -6.39
N CYS A 48 11.20 -10.16 -6.12
CA CYS A 48 11.79 -11.39 -6.68
C CYS A 48 11.55 -11.59 -8.20
N GLY A 49 10.71 -10.76 -8.82
CA GLY A 49 10.49 -10.74 -10.28
C GLY A 49 9.08 -11.09 -10.76
N LYS A 50 8.16 -11.52 -9.88
CA LYS A 50 6.82 -12.05 -10.23
C LYS A 50 6.08 -11.22 -11.29
N SER A 51 5.77 -9.96 -10.97
CA SER A 51 5.08 -9.00 -11.84
C SER A 51 5.88 -8.65 -13.11
N THR A 52 7.21 -8.75 -13.06
CA THR A 52 8.07 -8.55 -14.24
C THR A 52 7.90 -9.66 -15.28
N VAL A 53 7.58 -10.90 -14.85
CA VAL A 53 7.19 -11.98 -15.77
C VAL A 53 5.86 -11.63 -16.45
N SER A 54 4.84 -11.22 -15.70
CA SER A 54 3.53 -10.82 -16.25
C SER A 54 3.63 -9.67 -17.27
N LEU A 55 4.39 -8.62 -16.95
CA LEU A 55 4.68 -7.51 -17.87
C LEU A 55 5.52 -7.96 -19.07
N GLY A 56 6.40 -8.95 -18.90
CA GLY A 56 7.13 -9.63 -19.97
C GLY A 56 6.21 -10.34 -20.96
N ILE A 57 5.25 -11.14 -20.46
CA ILE A 57 4.22 -11.81 -21.28
C ILE A 57 3.38 -10.77 -22.03
N MET A 58 2.96 -9.69 -21.37
CA MET A 58 2.23 -8.59 -22.01
C MET A 58 3.08 -7.78 -23.00
N ARG A 59 4.41 -7.94 -22.99
CA ARG A 59 5.39 -7.02 -23.61
C ARG A 59 5.17 -5.54 -23.22
N ASP A 60 4.66 -5.29 -22.02
CA ASP A 60 4.41 -3.95 -21.47
C ASP A 60 5.50 -3.57 -20.44
N LEU A 61 6.75 -3.82 -20.81
CA LEU A 61 7.91 -3.37 -20.05
C LEU A 61 8.12 -1.87 -20.29
N SER A 62 8.50 -1.14 -19.23
CA SER A 62 8.88 0.26 -19.33
C SER A 62 10.01 0.47 -20.35
N ASN A 63 10.19 1.70 -20.84
CA ASN A 63 11.19 2.05 -21.86
C ASN A 63 12.66 1.71 -21.52
N ILE A 64 12.95 1.39 -20.25
CA ILE A 64 14.26 0.91 -19.78
C ILE A 64 14.32 -0.62 -19.61
N GLY A 65 13.20 -1.33 -19.57
CA GLY A 65 13.12 -2.79 -19.46
C GLY A 65 13.17 -3.48 -20.82
N LYS A 66 13.90 -4.61 -20.90
CA LYS A 66 13.95 -5.47 -22.10
C LYS A 66 14.02 -6.94 -21.72
N ILE A 67 13.40 -7.78 -22.55
CA ILE A 67 13.77 -9.20 -22.64
C ILE A 67 15.17 -9.25 -23.29
N VAL A 68 16.13 -9.88 -22.61
CA VAL A 68 17.53 -9.99 -23.05
C VAL A 68 17.96 -11.42 -23.39
N GLY A 69 17.10 -12.40 -23.08
CA GLY A 69 17.31 -13.81 -23.36
C GLY A 69 16.06 -14.63 -23.05
N GLY A 70 16.03 -15.86 -23.54
CA GLY A 70 14.84 -16.72 -23.51
C GLY A 70 13.76 -16.28 -24.50
N ARG A 71 12.60 -16.94 -24.44
CA ARG A 71 11.43 -16.65 -25.28
C ARG A 71 10.11 -16.88 -24.54
N ILE A 72 9.04 -16.28 -25.07
CA ILE A 72 7.67 -16.42 -24.56
C ILE A 72 6.78 -16.81 -25.75
N LEU A 73 6.31 -18.05 -25.76
CA LEU A 73 5.39 -18.56 -26.77
C LEU A 73 3.96 -18.43 -26.25
N PHE A 74 3.08 -17.74 -26.99
CA PHE A 74 1.63 -17.74 -26.75
C PHE A 74 0.95 -18.57 -27.83
N GLN A 75 0.28 -19.66 -27.45
CA GLN A 75 -0.30 -20.64 -28.38
C GLN A 75 0.72 -21.07 -29.47
N GLY A 76 1.97 -21.30 -29.06
CA GLY A 76 3.09 -21.68 -29.93
C GLY A 76 3.70 -20.58 -30.80
N ARG A 77 3.18 -19.34 -30.77
CA ARG A 77 3.75 -18.19 -31.50
C ARG A 77 4.62 -17.34 -30.58
N ASP A 78 5.83 -17.01 -31.02
CA ASP A 78 6.76 -16.21 -30.21
C ASP A 78 6.28 -14.75 -30.10
N MET A 79 6.08 -14.30 -28.87
CA MET A 79 5.64 -12.95 -28.53
C MET A 79 6.71 -11.90 -28.87
N GLY A 80 7.99 -12.28 -28.94
CA GLY A 80 9.11 -11.41 -29.34
C GLY A 80 9.07 -11.02 -30.83
N GLU A 81 8.56 -11.90 -31.69
CA GLU A 81 8.46 -11.67 -33.14
C GLU A 81 7.24 -10.81 -33.54
N LEU A 82 6.27 -10.61 -32.62
CA LEU A 82 5.05 -9.86 -32.91
C LEU A 82 5.30 -8.37 -33.12
N SER A 83 4.62 -7.80 -34.11
CA SER A 83 4.53 -6.35 -34.31
C SER A 83 3.57 -5.71 -33.30
N GLU A 84 3.72 -4.41 -33.03
CA GLU A 84 2.81 -3.68 -32.11
C GLU A 84 1.34 -3.69 -32.56
N ALA A 85 1.07 -3.85 -33.86
CA ALA A 85 -0.29 -4.00 -34.38
C ALA A 85 -0.91 -5.35 -33.98
N GLU A 86 -0.12 -6.43 -33.99
CA GLU A 86 -0.54 -7.77 -33.56
C GLU A 86 -0.64 -7.86 -32.04
N LEU A 87 0.31 -7.28 -31.31
CA LEU A 87 0.23 -7.17 -29.85
C LEU A 87 -1.04 -6.44 -29.43
N ARG A 88 -1.41 -5.34 -30.11
CA ARG A 88 -2.66 -4.62 -29.87
C ARG A 88 -3.92 -5.43 -30.25
N ALA A 89 -3.82 -6.43 -31.11
CA ALA A 89 -4.93 -7.31 -31.46
C ALA A 89 -5.16 -8.43 -30.41
N ILE A 90 -4.10 -8.87 -29.72
CA ILE A 90 -4.18 -9.92 -28.67
C ILE A 90 -4.34 -9.37 -27.24
N ARG A 91 -3.69 -8.25 -26.90
CA ARG A 91 -3.88 -7.54 -25.62
C ARG A 91 -5.35 -7.10 -25.49
N GLY A 92 -6.00 -7.42 -24.38
CA GLY A 92 -7.42 -7.10 -24.12
C GLY A 92 -8.43 -8.06 -24.78
N ASN A 93 -7.97 -9.03 -25.59
CA ASN A 93 -8.82 -9.94 -26.36
C ASN A 93 -8.47 -11.42 -26.09
N LYS A 94 -7.21 -11.80 -26.30
CA LYS A 94 -6.70 -13.16 -26.09
C LYS A 94 -5.83 -13.29 -24.85
N ILE A 95 -5.16 -12.21 -24.46
CA ILE A 95 -4.49 -12.05 -23.18
C ILE A 95 -5.07 -10.82 -22.50
N ALA A 96 -5.56 -10.97 -21.27
CA ALA A 96 -5.96 -9.86 -20.41
C ALA A 96 -5.10 -9.85 -19.13
N MET A 97 -4.93 -8.68 -18.53
CA MET A 97 -4.20 -8.51 -17.27
C MET A 97 -5.00 -7.68 -16.28
N ILE A 98 -5.08 -8.16 -15.04
CA ILE A 98 -5.60 -7.46 -13.87
C ILE A 98 -4.37 -7.03 -13.05
N TYR A 99 -4.15 -5.73 -12.92
CA TYR A 99 -3.04 -5.16 -12.17
C TYR A 99 -3.37 -5.05 -10.65
N GLN A 100 -2.32 -4.96 -9.84
CA GLN A 100 -2.37 -4.88 -8.38
C GLN A 100 -3.25 -3.73 -7.84
N GLU A 101 -3.32 -2.60 -8.54
CA GLU A 101 -4.16 -1.46 -8.17
C GLU A 101 -5.36 -1.28 -9.15
N PRO A 102 -6.61 -1.58 -8.74
CA PRO A 102 -7.79 -1.31 -9.58
C PRO A 102 -7.94 0.17 -9.98
N MET A 103 -7.60 1.09 -9.09
CA MET A 103 -7.66 2.53 -9.39
C MET A 103 -6.65 2.97 -10.46
N ALA A 104 -5.50 2.29 -10.59
CA ALA A 104 -4.53 2.56 -11.65
C ALA A 104 -5.00 1.98 -13.01
N SER A 105 -5.85 0.95 -12.97
CA SER A 105 -6.41 0.27 -14.15
C SER A 105 -7.62 1.00 -14.77
N LEU A 106 -8.25 1.91 -14.03
CA LEU A 106 -9.48 2.63 -14.44
C LEU A 106 -9.19 4.11 -14.68
N ASN A 107 -9.75 4.69 -15.74
CA ASN A 107 -9.68 6.13 -15.99
C ASN A 107 -10.64 6.88 -15.04
N PRO A 108 -10.15 7.69 -14.08
CA PRO A 108 -10.98 8.34 -13.06
C PRO A 108 -11.89 9.45 -13.60
N ALA A 109 -11.64 9.93 -14.82
CA ALA A 109 -12.41 10.98 -15.49
C ALA A 109 -13.48 10.43 -16.46
N MET A 110 -13.53 9.11 -16.69
CA MET A 110 -14.52 8.46 -17.55
C MET A 110 -15.52 7.65 -16.72
N LYS A 111 -16.73 7.45 -17.27
CA LYS A 111 -17.72 6.58 -16.63
C LYS A 111 -17.38 5.11 -16.86
N ILE A 112 -17.73 4.25 -15.91
CA ILE A 112 -17.47 2.81 -15.97
C ILE A 112 -18.05 2.19 -17.24
N GLY A 113 -19.30 2.50 -17.58
CA GLY A 113 -19.94 1.94 -18.77
C GLY A 113 -19.30 2.36 -20.08
N GLN A 114 -18.61 3.51 -20.13
CA GLN A 114 -17.85 3.90 -21.33
C GLN A 114 -16.60 3.01 -21.51
N GLN A 115 -15.87 2.78 -20.42
CA GLN A 115 -14.65 1.96 -20.40
C GLN A 115 -14.95 0.48 -20.71
N LEU A 116 -16.03 -0.07 -20.15
CA LEU A 116 -16.47 -1.43 -20.45
C LEU A 116 -16.89 -1.61 -21.92
N MET A 117 -17.63 -0.64 -22.48
CA MET A 117 -18.06 -0.70 -23.88
C MET A 117 -16.89 -0.64 -24.88
N GLU A 118 -15.76 -0.03 -24.53
CA GLU A 118 -14.59 0.06 -25.43
C GLU A 118 -14.03 -1.32 -25.80
N VAL A 119 -14.02 -2.29 -24.88
CA VAL A 119 -13.48 -3.65 -25.10
C VAL A 119 -14.15 -4.36 -26.30
N PRO A 120 -15.46 -4.64 -26.31
CA PRO A 120 -16.11 -5.30 -27.45
C PRO A 120 -16.22 -4.38 -28.70
N ILE A 121 -16.23 -3.05 -28.55
CA ILE A 121 -16.21 -2.13 -29.71
C ILE A 121 -14.86 -2.19 -30.44
N ILE A 122 -13.74 -2.28 -29.71
CA ILE A 122 -12.39 -2.31 -30.29
C ILE A 122 -12.06 -3.70 -30.84
N HIS A 123 -12.31 -4.76 -30.07
CA HIS A 123 -11.85 -6.11 -30.40
C HIS A 123 -12.85 -6.92 -31.24
N GLU A 124 -14.16 -6.73 -31.04
CA GLU A 124 -15.22 -7.45 -31.77
C GLU A 124 -15.99 -6.58 -32.78
N LYS A 125 -15.79 -5.25 -32.76
CA LYS A 125 -16.43 -4.27 -33.67
C LYS A 125 -17.97 -4.25 -33.60
N VAL A 126 -18.54 -4.61 -32.44
CA VAL A 126 -20.00 -4.59 -32.22
C VAL A 126 -20.56 -3.17 -32.15
N SER A 127 -21.89 -3.04 -32.26
CA SER A 127 -22.57 -1.76 -32.09
C SER A 127 -22.51 -1.25 -30.64
N LYS A 128 -22.70 0.06 -30.43
CA LYS A 128 -22.73 0.65 -29.08
C LYS A 128 -23.85 0.11 -28.20
N ASP A 129 -24.98 -0.28 -28.79
CA ASP A 129 -26.12 -0.87 -28.09
C ASP A 129 -25.83 -2.30 -27.64
N GLU A 130 -25.21 -3.11 -28.51
CA GLU A 130 -24.72 -4.45 -28.18
C GLU A 130 -23.63 -4.41 -27.11
N ALA A 131 -22.66 -3.50 -27.25
CA ALA A 131 -21.62 -3.27 -26.26
C ALA A 131 -22.19 -2.88 -24.88
N TYR A 132 -23.22 -2.02 -24.84
CA TYR A 132 -23.89 -1.63 -23.61
C TYR A 132 -24.57 -2.83 -22.93
N LYS A 133 -25.30 -3.65 -23.70
CA LYS A 133 -25.98 -4.86 -23.21
C LYS A 133 -25.00 -5.85 -22.60
N ARG A 134 -23.92 -6.20 -23.31
CA ARG A 134 -22.86 -7.10 -22.82
C ARG A 134 -22.13 -6.55 -21.60
N SER A 135 -21.87 -5.24 -21.56
CA SER A 135 -21.26 -4.59 -20.39
C SER A 135 -22.18 -4.72 -19.16
N LEU A 136 -23.48 -4.48 -19.33
CA LEU A 136 -24.48 -4.58 -18.27
C LEU A 136 -24.68 -6.03 -17.79
N GLU A 137 -24.66 -6.99 -18.72
CA GLU A 137 -24.73 -8.42 -18.44
C GLU A 137 -23.48 -8.90 -17.68
N MET A 138 -22.27 -8.56 -18.12
CA MET A 138 -21.04 -8.90 -17.41
C MET A 138 -21.00 -8.28 -16.00
N LEU A 139 -21.51 -7.06 -15.81
CA LEU A 139 -21.66 -6.46 -14.47
C LEU A 139 -22.61 -7.25 -13.55
N ARG A 140 -23.64 -7.91 -14.10
CA ARG A 140 -24.49 -8.85 -13.35
C ARG A 140 -23.73 -10.14 -13.04
N SER A 141 -22.95 -10.68 -13.98
CA SER A 141 -22.13 -11.88 -13.79
C SER A 141 -21.09 -11.72 -12.68
N VAL A 142 -20.45 -10.54 -12.57
CA VAL A 142 -19.54 -10.20 -11.43
C VAL A 142 -20.28 -9.82 -10.14
N ARG A 143 -21.58 -10.08 -10.06
CA ARG A 143 -22.46 -9.88 -8.89
C ARG A 143 -22.36 -8.47 -8.30
N LEU A 144 -22.35 -7.43 -9.16
CA LEU A 144 -22.39 -6.04 -8.69
C LEU A 144 -23.84 -5.57 -8.48
N PRO A 145 -24.13 -4.86 -7.37
CA PRO A 145 -25.46 -4.31 -7.13
C PRO A 145 -25.72 -3.08 -8.01
N ASP A 146 -26.96 -2.95 -8.49
CA ASP A 146 -27.41 -1.86 -9.39
C ASP A 146 -26.45 -1.61 -10.59
N PRO A 147 -26.24 -2.60 -11.48
CA PRO A 147 -25.41 -2.46 -12.69
C PRO A 147 -25.77 -1.23 -13.54
N GLU A 148 -27.05 -0.89 -13.62
CA GLU A 148 -27.60 0.25 -14.33
C GLU A 148 -27.14 1.61 -13.76
N ARG A 149 -26.82 1.68 -12.47
CA ARG A 149 -26.10 2.80 -11.83
C ARG A 149 -24.60 2.65 -11.97
N MET A 150 -24.03 1.45 -11.84
CA MET A 150 -22.59 1.22 -12.00
C MET A 150 -22.11 1.74 -13.37
N MET A 151 -22.80 1.39 -14.46
CA MET A 151 -22.54 1.88 -15.83
C MET A 151 -22.48 3.43 -15.93
N LYS A 152 -23.21 4.15 -15.07
CA LYS A 152 -23.32 5.63 -15.08
C LYS A 152 -22.35 6.31 -14.12
N SER A 153 -21.70 5.55 -13.23
CA SER A 153 -20.82 6.03 -12.17
C SER A 153 -19.37 6.24 -12.66
N TYR A 154 -18.58 6.97 -11.88
CA TYR A 154 -17.13 7.13 -12.06
C TYR A 154 -16.36 6.26 -11.03
N PRO A 155 -15.11 5.84 -11.30
CA PRO A 155 -14.35 4.98 -10.38
C PRO A 155 -14.27 5.49 -8.94
N HIS A 156 -14.10 6.81 -8.76
CA HIS A 156 -14.01 7.47 -7.46
C HIS A 156 -15.32 7.50 -6.65
N GLN A 157 -16.42 6.95 -7.18
CA GLN A 157 -17.72 6.85 -6.51
C GLN A 157 -18.03 5.44 -5.99
N LEU A 158 -17.06 4.52 -6.10
CA LEU A 158 -17.21 3.08 -5.88
C LEU A 158 -16.18 2.58 -4.85
N SER A 159 -16.49 1.47 -4.18
CA SER A 159 -15.55 0.81 -3.26
C SER A 159 -14.43 0.09 -4.02
N GLY A 160 -13.31 -0.21 -3.35
CA GLY A 160 -12.20 -0.96 -3.95
C GLY A 160 -12.64 -2.33 -4.49
N GLY A 161 -13.50 -3.04 -3.75
CA GLY A 161 -14.08 -4.31 -4.20
C GLY A 161 -15.01 -4.16 -5.43
N GLN A 162 -15.80 -3.08 -5.50
CA GLN A 162 -16.60 -2.78 -6.68
C GLN A 162 -15.71 -2.46 -7.89
N GLN A 163 -14.68 -1.63 -7.71
CA GLN A 163 -13.70 -1.32 -8.76
C GLN A 163 -12.98 -2.59 -9.26
N GLN A 164 -12.55 -3.48 -8.35
CA GLN A 164 -11.86 -4.72 -8.73
C GLN A 164 -12.77 -5.66 -9.52
N ARG A 165 -14.04 -5.81 -9.11
CA ARG A 165 -15.05 -6.55 -9.90
C ARG A 165 -15.30 -5.94 -11.27
N ILE A 166 -15.21 -4.61 -11.41
CA ILE A 166 -15.29 -3.92 -12.72
C ILE A 166 -14.04 -4.21 -13.57
N VAL A 167 -12.84 -4.23 -12.99
CA VAL A 167 -11.60 -4.57 -13.73
C VAL A 167 -11.62 -6.05 -14.17
N ILE A 168 -12.13 -6.96 -13.32
CA ILE A 168 -12.38 -8.37 -13.67
C ILE A 168 -13.40 -8.47 -14.82
N ALA A 169 -14.54 -7.77 -14.73
CA ALA A 169 -15.53 -7.70 -15.81
C ALA A 169 -14.91 -7.19 -17.13
N MET A 170 -14.12 -6.13 -17.06
CA MET A 170 -13.44 -5.53 -18.22
C MET A 170 -12.45 -6.50 -18.87
N ALA A 171 -11.69 -7.26 -18.07
CA ALA A 171 -10.75 -8.26 -18.56
C ALA A 171 -11.44 -9.49 -19.20
N LEU A 172 -12.63 -9.85 -18.72
CA LEU A 172 -13.37 -11.04 -19.16
C LEU A 172 -14.38 -10.78 -20.30
N LEU A 173 -14.68 -9.53 -20.64
CA LEU A 173 -15.65 -9.17 -21.69
C LEU A 173 -15.36 -9.83 -23.05
N SER A 174 -14.09 -9.93 -23.45
CA SER A 174 -13.69 -10.61 -24.71
C SER A 174 -13.30 -12.08 -24.55
N LYS A 175 -13.54 -12.69 -23.37
CA LYS A 175 -13.30 -14.11 -23.05
C LYS A 175 -11.87 -14.57 -23.44
N PRO A 176 -10.84 -14.05 -22.76
CA PRO A 176 -9.44 -14.30 -23.11
C PRO A 176 -9.06 -15.77 -22.88
N ALA A 177 -8.07 -16.25 -23.66
CA ALA A 177 -7.50 -17.59 -23.46
C ALA A 177 -6.55 -17.63 -22.26
N LEU A 178 -5.94 -16.48 -21.93
CA LEU A 178 -5.06 -16.27 -20.78
C LEU A 178 -5.50 -15.04 -19.98
N LEU A 179 -5.68 -15.20 -18.68
CA LEU A 179 -5.82 -14.12 -17.71
C LEU A 179 -4.61 -14.07 -16.79
N LEU A 180 -3.91 -12.93 -16.80
CA LEU A 180 -2.83 -12.62 -15.85
C LEU A 180 -3.44 -11.85 -14.68
N LEU A 181 -3.20 -12.31 -13.45
CA LEU A 181 -3.65 -11.62 -12.23
C LEU A 181 -2.44 -11.28 -11.36
N ASP A 182 -2.17 -10.00 -11.17
CA ASP A 182 -1.01 -9.50 -10.41
C ASP A 182 -1.46 -9.04 -9.02
N GLU A 183 -1.39 -9.94 -8.03
CA GLU A 183 -1.85 -9.76 -6.64
C GLU A 183 -3.30 -9.18 -6.53
N PRO A 184 -4.31 -9.82 -7.17
CA PRO A 184 -5.63 -9.24 -7.49
C PRO A 184 -6.58 -9.03 -6.31
N THR A 185 -6.16 -9.31 -5.08
CA THR A 185 -6.98 -9.16 -3.86
C THR A 185 -6.35 -8.20 -2.84
N THR A 186 -5.20 -7.62 -3.17
CA THR A 186 -4.45 -6.70 -2.31
C THR A 186 -5.31 -5.51 -1.85
N ALA A 187 -5.22 -5.19 -0.55
CA ALA A 187 -5.95 -4.09 0.11
C ALA A 187 -7.49 -4.19 0.04
N LEU A 188 -8.04 -5.41 -0.08
CA LEU A 188 -9.47 -5.71 0.11
C LEU A 188 -9.71 -6.43 1.44
N ASP A 189 -10.94 -6.37 1.94
CA ASP A 189 -11.37 -7.15 3.10
C ASP A 189 -11.44 -8.65 2.77
N VAL A 190 -11.13 -9.53 3.72
CA VAL A 190 -11.06 -10.99 3.53
C VAL A 190 -12.34 -11.58 2.90
N THR A 191 -13.52 -11.09 3.29
CA THR A 191 -14.83 -11.49 2.73
C THR A 191 -15.03 -11.04 1.29
N VAL A 192 -14.49 -9.88 0.92
CA VAL A 192 -14.52 -9.33 -0.44
C VAL A 192 -13.48 -10.03 -1.32
N GLU A 193 -12.31 -10.33 -0.77
CA GLU A 193 -11.25 -11.16 -1.35
C GLU A 193 -11.78 -12.55 -1.69
N ALA A 194 -12.35 -13.30 -0.73
CA ALA A 194 -12.92 -14.62 -0.95
C ALA A 194 -14.02 -14.60 -2.04
N GLY A 195 -14.94 -13.64 -1.97
CA GLY A 195 -15.99 -13.46 -2.99
C GLY A 195 -15.49 -13.02 -4.37
N ILE A 196 -14.27 -12.49 -4.49
CA ILE A 196 -13.59 -12.20 -5.77
C ILE A 196 -12.82 -13.44 -6.27
N VAL A 197 -12.21 -14.20 -5.37
CA VAL A 197 -11.53 -15.47 -5.66
C VAL A 197 -12.50 -16.49 -6.24
N ASP A 198 -13.65 -16.69 -5.58
CA ASP A 198 -14.76 -17.51 -6.07
C ASP A 198 -15.21 -17.07 -7.48
N LEU A 199 -15.35 -15.76 -7.68
CA LEU A 199 -15.82 -15.19 -8.92
C LEU A 199 -14.84 -15.46 -10.07
N VAL A 200 -13.55 -15.20 -9.87
CA VAL A 200 -12.50 -15.49 -10.87
C VAL A 200 -12.43 -16.99 -11.16
N LYS A 201 -12.47 -17.84 -10.13
CA LYS A 201 -12.42 -19.30 -10.25
C LYS A 201 -13.67 -19.88 -10.96
N GLY A 202 -14.83 -19.26 -10.76
CA GLY A 202 -16.07 -19.59 -11.46
C GLY A 202 -16.03 -19.19 -12.94
N LEU A 203 -15.73 -17.91 -13.22
CA LEU A 203 -15.71 -17.39 -14.59
C LEU A 203 -14.56 -17.98 -15.44
N GLY A 204 -13.42 -18.29 -14.84
CA GLY A 204 -12.33 -19.01 -15.52
C GLY A 204 -12.77 -20.38 -16.03
N LYS A 205 -13.54 -21.12 -15.22
CA LYS A 205 -14.16 -22.40 -15.62
C LYS A 205 -15.29 -22.22 -16.65
N GLU A 206 -16.11 -21.19 -16.52
CA GLU A 206 -17.21 -20.90 -17.46
C GLU A 206 -16.70 -20.57 -18.87
N PHE A 207 -15.61 -19.80 -18.98
CA PHE A 207 -15.07 -19.36 -20.28
C PHE A 207 -13.90 -20.21 -20.79
N GLY A 208 -13.40 -21.18 -20.02
CA GLY A 208 -12.22 -21.96 -20.37
C GLY A 208 -10.92 -21.14 -20.36
N THR A 209 -10.89 -20.05 -19.61
CA THR A 209 -9.74 -19.14 -19.51
C THR A 209 -8.67 -19.73 -18.60
N SER A 210 -7.45 -19.85 -19.13
CA SER A 210 -6.27 -20.30 -18.36
C SER A 210 -5.70 -19.14 -17.56
N MET A 211 -5.10 -19.40 -16.40
CA MET A 211 -4.76 -18.35 -15.44
C MET A 211 -3.29 -18.40 -15.02
N ILE A 212 -2.67 -17.22 -14.90
CA ILE A 212 -1.44 -17.02 -14.11
C ILE A 212 -1.81 -16.12 -12.93
N PHE A 213 -1.73 -16.67 -11.71
CA PHE A 213 -2.11 -15.98 -10.47
C PHE A 213 -0.86 -15.65 -9.66
N VAL A 214 -0.41 -14.40 -9.70
CA VAL A 214 0.69 -13.91 -8.88
C VAL A 214 0.14 -13.54 -7.50
N SER A 215 0.75 -14.07 -6.43
CA SER A 215 0.42 -13.65 -5.06
C SER A 215 1.59 -13.85 -4.09
N HIS A 216 1.55 -13.12 -2.97
CA HIS A 216 2.36 -13.39 -1.78
C HIS A 216 1.62 -14.26 -0.74
N ASN A 217 0.29 -14.44 -0.88
CA ASN A 217 -0.52 -15.26 0.03
C ASN A 217 -0.65 -16.70 -0.48
N LEU A 218 0.04 -17.64 0.20
CA LEU A 218 0.05 -19.06 -0.17
C LEU A 218 -1.31 -19.75 0.03
N GLY A 219 -2.17 -19.28 0.94
CA GLY A 219 -3.50 -19.87 1.13
C GLY A 219 -4.40 -19.67 -0.09
N LEU A 220 -4.35 -18.47 -0.71
CA LEU A 220 -5.06 -18.21 -1.97
C LEU A 220 -4.58 -19.13 -3.09
N ILE A 221 -3.26 -19.36 -3.17
CA ILE A 221 -2.65 -20.20 -4.21
C ILE A 221 -3.09 -21.66 -4.04
N LEU A 222 -3.13 -22.17 -2.80
CA LEU A 222 -3.66 -23.50 -2.47
C LEU A 222 -5.15 -23.64 -2.86
N GLU A 223 -5.92 -22.57 -2.69
CA GLU A 223 -7.36 -22.56 -2.98
C GLU A 223 -7.71 -22.26 -4.45
N THR A 224 -6.80 -21.73 -5.27
CA THR A 224 -7.07 -21.28 -6.66
C THR A 224 -6.33 -22.01 -7.75
N CYS A 225 -5.12 -22.51 -7.49
CA CYS A 225 -4.21 -22.97 -8.53
C CYS A 225 -4.09 -24.50 -8.56
N ASP A 226 -3.86 -25.06 -9.74
CA ASP A 226 -3.51 -26.47 -9.92
C ASP A 226 -2.00 -26.69 -9.75
N ARG A 227 -1.22 -25.68 -10.19
CA ARG A 227 0.25 -25.68 -10.19
C ARG A 227 0.82 -24.46 -9.51
N ILE A 228 2.08 -24.57 -9.07
CA ILE A 228 2.81 -23.48 -8.43
C ILE A 228 4.25 -23.40 -8.95
N THR A 229 4.76 -22.18 -9.08
CA THR A 229 6.18 -21.85 -9.25
C THR A 229 6.60 -20.83 -8.19
N VAL A 230 7.52 -21.24 -7.33
CA VAL A 230 8.18 -20.42 -6.31
C VAL A 230 9.35 -19.69 -6.94
N MET A 231 9.39 -18.37 -6.80
CA MET A 231 10.36 -17.49 -7.45
C MET A 231 11.21 -16.73 -6.42
N TYR A 232 12.53 -16.72 -6.61
CA TYR A 232 13.49 -16.03 -5.75
C TYR A 232 14.55 -15.30 -6.57
N SER A 233 14.80 -14.02 -6.26
CA SER A 233 15.86 -13.19 -6.88
C SER A 233 15.96 -13.29 -8.41
N GLY A 234 14.83 -13.38 -9.12
CA GLY A 234 14.78 -13.46 -10.59
C GLY A 234 14.81 -14.87 -11.19
N GLU A 235 14.76 -15.93 -10.38
CA GLU A 235 14.78 -17.33 -10.82
C GLU A 235 13.58 -18.11 -10.29
N ALA A 236 13.08 -19.07 -11.06
CA ALA A 236 12.25 -20.15 -10.50
C ALA A 236 13.14 -21.06 -9.64
N VAL A 237 12.72 -21.37 -8.40
CA VAL A 237 13.49 -22.21 -7.46
C VAL A 237 12.78 -23.49 -7.03
N GLU A 238 11.45 -23.55 -7.13
CA GLU A 238 10.67 -24.78 -6.98
C GLU A 238 9.39 -24.70 -7.81
N THR A 239 9.06 -25.75 -8.56
CA THR A 239 7.87 -25.81 -9.43
C THR A 239 7.24 -27.19 -9.34
N GLY A 240 5.91 -27.31 -9.26
CA GLY A 240 5.22 -28.61 -9.18
C GLY A 240 3.70 -28.48 -9.33
N SER A 241 2.95 -29.51 -8.91
CA SER A 241 1.54 -29.33 -8.54
C SER A 241 1.47 -28.57 -7.22
N VAL A 242 0.35 -27.90 -6.95
CA VAL A 242 0.13 -27.22 -5.66
C VAL A 242 0.25 -28.21 -4.48
N LYS A 243 -0.31 -29.41 -4.58
CA LYS A 243 -0.28 -30.40 -3.49
C LYS A 243 1.12 -30.93 -3.23
N ASP A 244 1.84 -31.37 -4.28
CA ASP A 244 3.19 -31.91 -4.13
C ASP A 244 4.16 -30.91 -3.46
N VAL A 245 4.07 -29.63 -3.84
CA VAL A 245 4.93 -28.59 -3.28
C VAL A 245 4.52 -28.22 -1.85
N PHE A 246 3.22 -28.23 -1.49
CA PHE A 246 2.79 -27.95 -0.12
C PHE A 246 3.11 -29.12 0.84
N ASP A 247 2.80 -30.35 0.42
CA ASP A 247 3.00 -31.54 1.26
C ASP A 247 4.49 -31.96 1.36
N ARG A 248 5.30 -31.65 0.33
CA ARG A 248 6.68 -32.19 0.20
C ARG A 248 7.68 -31.16 -0.35
N MET A 249 7.72 -29.97 0.24
CA MET A 249 8.69 -28.89 -0.08
C MET A 249 10.13 -29.41 -0.21
N ARG A 250 10.76 -29.22 -1.37
CA ARG A 250 12.14 -29.62 -1.67
C ARG A 250 13.09 -28.44 -1.94
N HIS A 251 12.70 -27.19 -1.67
CA HIS A 251 13.63 -26.06 -1.68
C HIS A 251 13.60 -25.28 -0.34
N PRO A 252 14.76 -24.97 0.29
CA PRO A 252 14.80 -24.32 1.61
C PRO A 252 14.08 -22.96 1.70
N TYR A 253 14.05 -22.21 0.59
CA TYR A 253 13.28 -20.97 0.51
C TYR A 253 11.77 -21.21 0.58
N THR A 254 11.24 -22.22 -0.11
CA THR A 254 9.82 -22.60 -0.07
C THR A 254 9.41 -22.96 1.35
N GLN A 255 10.22 -23.77 2.02
CA GLN A 255 10.00 -24.12 3.43
C GLN A 255 10.11 -22.88 4.35
N GLY A 256 11.02 -21.96 4.09
CA GLY A 256 11.15 -20.70 4.82
C GLY A 256 9.93 -19.79 4.66
N LEU A 257 9.33 -19.71 3.47
CA LEU A 257 8.07 -18.99 3.24
C LEU A 257 6.93 -19.61 4.05
N PHE A 258 6.82 -20.94 4.04
CA PHE A 258 5.78 -21.67 4.75
C PHE A 258 5.92 -21.58 6.28
N ARG A 259 7.14 -21.75 6.80
CA ARG A 259 7.47 -21.57 8.24
C ARG A 259 7.31 -20.12 8.73
N SER A 260 7.07 -19.17 7.82
CA SER A 260 6.70 -17.79 8.13
C SER A 260 5.18 -17.56 8.23
N ILE A 261 4.34 -18.55 7.89
CA ILE A 261 2.88 -18.44 7.95
C ILE A 261 2.34 -18.99 9.29
N PRO A 262 1.42 -18.27 9.97
CA PRO A 262 0.71 -18.80 11.12
C PRO A 262 -0.32 -19.86 10.69
N LEU A 263 0.06 -21.14 10.84
CA LEU A 263 -0.83 -22.27 10.60
C LEU A 263 -1.89 -22.41 11.71
N PRO A 264 -3.11 -22.90 11.41
CA PRO A 264 -4.07 -23.32 12.42
C PRO A 264 -3.45 -24.27 13.45
N GLY A 265 -3.68 -24.02 14.74
CA GLY A 265 -3.13 -24.83 15.83
C GLY A 265 -1.72 -24.46 16.28
N ALA A 266 -1.03 -23.54 15.59
CA ALA A 266 0.13 -22.86 16.13
C ALA A 266 -0.29 -21.61 16.94
N ASP A 267 0.30 -21.42 18.12
CA ASP A 267 0.16 -20.20 18.92
C ASP A 267 1.53 -19.59 19.25
N LYS A 268 1.53 -18.30 19.61
CA LYS A 268 2.71 -17.49 19.96
C LYS A 268 3.65 -18.07 21.02
N ASN A 269 3.22 -19.06 21.80
CA ASN A 269 4.00 -19.70 22.87
C ASN A 269 4.46 -21.12 22.48
N SER A 270 3.63 -21.88 21.75
CA SER A 270 3.93 -23.29 21.39
C SER A 270 4.80 -23.48 20.15
N ARG A 271 4.64 -22.64 19.12
CA ARG A 271 5.31 -22.74 17.80
C ARG A 271 5.61 -21.34 17.25
N PRO A 272 6.78 -20.73 17.54
CA PRO A 272 7.09 -19.38 17.05
C PRO A 272 7.33 -19.35 15.52
N LEU A 273 6.88 -18.29 14.86
CA LEU A 273 7.09 -18.07 13.42
C LEU A 273 8.59 -17.94 13.10
N VAL A 274 9.07 -18.73 12.14
CA VAL A 274 10.48 -18.73 11.71
C VAL A 274 10.60 -17.94 10.41
N ALA A 275 10.91 -16.65 10.55
CA ALA A 275 11.20 -15.78 9.43
C ALA A 275 12.52 -16.16 8.73
N ILE A 276 12.57 -15.99 7.41
CA ILE A 276 13.78 -16.21 6.61
C ILE A 276 14.85 -15.17 6.98
N PRO A 277 16.09 -15.57 7.31
CA PRO A 277 17.11 -14.66 7.80
C PRO A 277 17.61 -13.67 6.72
N GLY A 278 18.26 -12.59 7.17
CA GLY A 278 18.87 -11.61 6.27
C GLY A 278 17.88 -10.71 5.53
N GLN A 279 18.22 -10.35 4.30
CA GLN A 279 17.41 -9.55 3.36
C GLN A 279 17.66 -10.08 1.94
N LEU A 280 16.70 -9.92 1.02
CA LEU A 280 16.89 -10.23 -0.39
C LEU A 280 18.08 -9.41 -0.94
N PRO A 281 19.16 -10.03 -1.47
CA PRO A 281 20.30 -9.31 -2.04
C PRO A 281 19.88 -8.45 -3.23
N LEU A 282 20.54 -7.31 -3.46
CA LEU A 282 20.30 -6.53 -4.66
C LEU A 282 20.75 -7.31 -5.92
N PRO A 283 20.20 -7.04 -7.11
CA PRO A 283 20.53 -7.76 -8.34
C PRO A 283 22.02 -7.82 -8.73
N HIS A 284 22.84 -6.89 -8.23
CA HIS A 284 24.29 -6.82 -8.41
C HIS A 284 25.09 -7.37 -7.20
N GLU A 285 24.43 -7.70 -6.09
CA GLU A 285 25.00 -8.31 -4.88
C GLU A 285 24.74 -9.83 -4.85
N ARG A 286 24.31 -10.43 -5.97
CA ARG A 286 23.98 -11.86 -6.05
C ARG A 286 25.22 -12.73 -5.78
N PRO A 287 25.09 -13.80 -4.97
CA PRO A 287 26.20 -14.71 -4.67
C PRO A 287 26.55 -15.59 -5.88
N LYS A 288 27.71 -16.24 -5.83
CA LYS A 288 28.05 -17.31 -6.78
C LYS A 288 27.26 -18.59 -6.44
N GLY A 289 26.69 -19.23 -7.44
CA GLY A 289 25.91 -20.46 -7.31
C GLY A 289 24.49 -20.22 -6.79
N CYS A 290 24.12 -20.81 -5.65
CA CYS A 290 22.77 -20.68 -5.10
C CYS A 290 22.47 -19.24 -4.67
N ASN A 291 21.57 -18.55 -5.39
CA ASN A 291 21.10 -17.21 -5.04
C ASN A 291 20.52 -17.11 -3.62
N PHE A 292 19.90 -18.18 -3.11
CA PHE A 292 19.37 -18.25 -1.75
C PHE A 292 20.43 -18.57 -0.67
N GLY A 293 21.65 -18.98 -1.07
CA GLY A 293 22.71 -19.46 -0.17
C GLY A 293 22.97 -18.59 1.07
N PRO A 294 23.15 -17.25 0.94
CA PRO A 294 23.38 -16.34 2.07
C PRO A 294 22.23 -16.24 3.10
N ARG A 295 21.07 -16.85 2.83
CA ARG A 295 19.88 -16.88 3.71
C ARG A 295 19.44 -18.31 4.04
N CYS A 296 20.22 -19.32 3.66
CA CYS A 296 19.86 -20.73 3.76
C CYS A 296 20.50 -21.39 4.99
N HIS A 297 19.68 -21.80 5.96
CA HIS A 297 20.13 -22.57 7.14
C HIS A 297 20.83 -23.90 6.80
N HIS A 298 20.66 -24.42 5.58
CA HIS A 298 21.27 -25.66 5.10
C HIS A 298 22.42 -25.42 4.09
N PHE A 299 22.96 -24.20 4.00
CA PHE A 299 24.07 -23.85 3.12
C PHE A 299 25.35 -24.63 3.46
N VAL A 300 26.06 -25.10 2.44
CA VAL A 300 27.38 -25.73 2.55
C VAL A 300 28.30 -25.09 1.52
N GLU A 301 29.38 -24.48 2.00
CA GLU A 301 30.44 -23.92 1.16
C GLU A 301 31.19 -25.03 0.39
N GLY A 302 31.60 -24.75 -0.84
CA GLY A 302 32.18 -25.73 -1.76
C GLY A 302 31.14 -26.63 -2.44
N VAL A 303 29.86 -26.57 -2.04
CA VAL A 303 28.75 -27.31 -2.65
C VAL A 303 27.69 -26.35 -3.19
N CYS A 304 27.09 -25.53 -2.32
CA CYS A 304 25.99 -24.64 -2.69
C CYS A 304 26.44 -23.39 -3.49
N ASN A 305 27.73 -23.06 -3.48
CA ASN A 305 28.33 -21.94 -4.21
C ASN A 305 29.32 -22.37 -5.32
N ALA A 306 29.40 -23.66 -5.64
CA ALA A 306 30.38 -24.22 -6.59
C ALA A 306 30.08 -23.85 -8.07
N ALA A 307 28.81 -23.86 -8.47
CA ALA A 307 28.35 -23.57 -9.82
C ALA A 307 26.89 -23.07 -9.81
N GLU A 308 26.40 -22.51 -10.93
CA GLU A 308 24.97 -22.26 -11.13
C GLU A 308 24.17 -23.57 -10.96
N ILE A 309 23.04 -23.50 -10.24
CA ILE A 309 22.21 -24.67 -9.97
C ILE A 309 21.04 -24.72 -10.97
N PRO A 310 20.85 -25.81 -11.73
CA PRO A 310 19.70 -25.99 -12.60
C PRO A 310 18.45 -26.42 -11.81
N MET A 311 17.27 -26.40 -12.45
CA MET A 311 16.08 -27.07 -11.92
C MET A 311 16.28 -28.60 -11.97
N ILE A 312 16.31 -29.26 -10.82
CA ILE A 312 16.54 -30.71 -10.69
C ILE A 312 15.19 -31.41 -10.40
N PRO A 313 14.80 -32.47 -11.13
CA PRO A 313 13.54 -33.17 -10.89
C PRO A 313 13.53 -33.91 -9.54
N VAL A 314 12.42 -33.81 -8.82
CA VAL A 314 12.17 -34.54 -7.57
C VAL A 314 11.74 -35.97 -7.89
N LYS A 315 12.51 -36.95 -7.43
CA LYS A 315 12.27 -38.36 -7.75
C LYS A 315 10.91 -38.82 -7.18
N GLY A 316 10.10 -39.46 -8.01
CA GLY A 316 8.80 -40.02 -7.63
C GLY A 316 7.61 -39.06 -7.76
N HIS A 317 7.82 -37.81 -8.21
CA HIS A 317 6.76 -36.83 -8.43
C HIS A 317 6.79 -36.31 -9.87
N GLU A 318 5.65 -36.32 -10.56
CA GLU A 318 5.58 -35.84 -11.94
C GLU A 318 5.65 -34.31 -11.99
N ASN A 319 6.54 -33.79 -12.84
CA ASN A 319 6.71 -32.36 -13.10
C ASN A 319 7.05 -31.50 -11.84
N HIS A 320 7.55 -32.11 -10.76
CA HIS A 320 8.08 -31.43 -9.58
C HIS A 320 9.61 -31.25 -9.71
N PHE A 321 10.09 -30.01 -9.60
CA PHE A 321 11.50 -29.63 -9.76
C PHE A 321 11.94 -28.65 -8.67
N SER A 322 13.19 -28.75 -8.21
CA SER A 322 13.80 -27.86 -7.20
C SER A 322 15.20 -27.42 -7.63
N ARG A 323 15.56 -26.15 -7.37
CA ARG A 323 16.90 -25.56 -7.62
C ARG A 323 17.84 -25.72 -6.41
N CYS A 324 17.77 -26.87 -5.73
CA CYS A 324 18.63 -27.18 -4.58
C CYS A 324 19.38 -28.51 -4.79
N VAL A 325 20.71 -28.46 -4.97
CA VAL A 325 21.53 -29.68 -5.10
C VAL A 325 21.47 -30.61 -3.87
N ARG A 326 21.04 -30.10 -2.71
CA ARG A 326 21.02 -30.83 -1.42
C ARG A 326 19.63 -31.35 -1.00
N PHE A 327 18.57 -31.25 -1.80
CA PHE A 327 17.22 -31.51 -1.30
C PHE A 327 16.96 -32.93 -0.78
N ASN A 328 17.76 -33.90 -1.21
CA ASN A 328 17.72 -35.30 -0.75
C ASN A 328 18.50 -35.53 0.57
N GLU A 329 19.32 -34.57 1.00
CA GLU A 329 20.17 -34.64 2.21
C GLU A 329 19.58 -33.88 3.40
N ILE A 330 18.61 -33.00 3.16
CA ILE A 330 18.04 -32.10 4.17
C ILE A 330 17.00 -32.86 4.99
N ASP A 331 17.14 -32.81 6.32
CA ASP A 331 16.07 -33.18 7.24
C ASP A 331 15.04 -32.05 7.28
N TRP A 332 13.99 -32.20 6.47
CA TRP A 332 12.89 -31.24 6.38
C TRP A 332 12.06 -31.16 7.68
N SER A 333 12.13 -32.16 8.57
CA SER A 333 11.43 -32.16 9.86
C SER A 333 12.15 -31.33 10.92
N ALA A 334 13.46 -31.13 10.80
CA ALA A 334 14.26 -30.38 11.76
C ALA A 334 13.93 -28.88 11.72
N LEU A 335 13.62 -28.30 12.88
CA LEU A 335 13.57 -26.84 13.05
C LEU A 335 15.01 -26.26 13.10
N PRO A 336 15.24 -25.03 12.60
CA PRO A 336 16.55 -24.38 12.71
C PRO A 336 16.96 -24.10 14.17
N ASP A 337 18.27 -24.11 14.46
CA ASP A 337 18.80 -23.88 15.82
C ASP A 337 18.46 -22.48 16.39
N ASP A 338 18.20 -21.49 15.52
CA ASP A 338 17.77 -20.13 15.87
C ASP A 338 16.25 -20.00 16.05
N ALA A 339 15.45 -21.03 15.75
CA ALA A 339 14.05 -21.08 16.11
C ALA A 339 13.91 -21.16 17.63
N LYS A 340 13.45 -20.06 18.25
CA LYS A 340 13.36 -19.93 19.71
C LYS A 340 12.60 -21.09 20.34
N LYS A 341 13.09 -21.56 21.49
CA LYS A 341 12.37 -22.49 22.35
C LYS A 341 11.03 -21.87 22.80
N LYS A 342 10.06 -22.74 23.13
CA LYS A 342 8.75 -22.35 23.69
C LYS A 342 8.90 -21.27 24.75
N SER A 343 8.15 -20.18 24.59
CA SER A 343 8.14 -19.08 25.55
C SER A 343 7.02 -19.31 26.57
N GLU A 344 7.24 -18.98 27.84
CA GLU A 344 6.17 -19.07 28.84
C GLU A 344 5.06 -18.05 28.51
N PRO A 345 3.76 -18.42 28.66
CA PRO A 345 2.66 -17.48 28.51
C PRO A 345 2.76 -16.34 29.53
N VAL A 346 2.82 -15.10 29.05
CA VAL A 346 2.80 -13.93 29.93
C VAL A 346 1.40 -13.75 30.49
N LYS A 347 1.27 -13.74 31.82
CA LYS A 347 -0.01 -13.48 32.49
C LYS A 347 -0.35 -11.99 32.36
N ALA A 348 -1.58 -11.70 31.95
CA ALA A 348 -2.09 -10.33 31.93
C ALA A 348 -2.12 -9.73 33.34
N GLY A 349 -1.69 -8.48 33.46
CA GLY A 349 -1.72 -7.71 34.71
C GLY A 349 -2.97 -6.85 34.85
N ASP A 350 -2.83 -5.68 35.47
CA ASP A 350 -3.93 -4.74 35.72
C ASP A 350 -4.51 -4.14 34.43
N THR A 351 -5.76 -3.65 34.47
CA THR A 351 -6.39 -2.96 33.34
C THR A 351 -5.69 -1.63 33.04
N VAL A 352 -5.01 -1.57 31.89
CA VAL A 352 -4.25 -0.38 31.44
C VAL A 352 -5.14 0.56 30.62
N LEU A 353 -6.12 0.02 29.90
CA LEU A 353 -7.07 0.79 29.10
C LEU A 353 -8.49 0.27 29.32
N LYS A 354 -9.43 1.16 29.66
CA LYS A 354 -10.86 0.87 29.71
C LYS A 354 -11.63 1.80 28.77
N ILE A 355 -12.55 1.22 28.01
CA ILE A 355 -13.41 1.88 27.03
C ILE A 355 -14.85 1.52 27.42
N ASP A 356 -15.74 2.50 27.54
CA ASP A 356 -17.12 2.27 27.98
C ASP A 356 -18.15 3.18 27.28
N ASP A 357 -19.13 2.56 26.61
CA ASP A 357 -20.19 3.15 25.78
C ASP A 357 -19.70 4.23 24.78
N VAL A 358 -18.54 3.99 24.17
CA VAL A 358 -17.86 5.01 23.36
C VAL A 358 -18.51 5.19 21.99
N ARG A 359 -18.92 6.44 21.73
CA ARG A 359 -19.63 6.88 20.52
C ARG A 359 -18.79 7.84 19.70
N LYS A 360 -18.91 7.77 18.37
CA LYS A 360 -18.31 8.75 17.44
C LYS A 360 -19.21 9.01 16.25
N TYR A 361 -19.73 10.24 16.20
CA TYR A 361 -20.61 10.70 15.13
C TYR A 361 -19.93 11.84 14.35
N TYR A 362 -19.92 11.73 13.02
CA TYR A 362 -19.44 12.78 12.12
C TYR A 362 -20.60 13.48 11.44
N ARG A 363 -20.61 14.81 11.41
CA ARG A 363 -21.57 15.60 10.64
C ARG A 363 -21.01 15.86 9.25
N VAL A 364 -21.69 15.37 8.22
CA VAL A 364 -21.36 15.61 6.82
C VAL A 364 -22.25 16.74 6.31
N ALA A 365 -21.64 17.89 6.02
CA ALA A 365 -22.35 19.02 5.42
C ALA A 365 -22.80 18.66 3.99
N ALA A 366 -24.10 18.71 3.74
CA ALA A 366 -24.65 18.60 2.39
C ALA A 366 -24.41 19.93 1.65
N ASN A 367 -23.47 19.94 0.69
CA ASN A 367 -23.18 20.99 -0.30
C ASN A 367 -23.67 22.41 0.09
N GLU A 368 -22.92 23.13 0.93
CA GLU A 368 -23.27 24.48 1.42
C GLU A 368 -23.49 25.52 0.30
N VAL A 369 -23.04 25.22 -0.93
CA VAL A 369 -23.27 26.02 -2.15
C VAL A 369 -24.74 25.99 -2.62
N PHE A 370 -25.50 24.95 -2.28
CA PHE A 370 -26.92 24.77 -2.62
C PHE A 370 -27.71 24.37 -1.37
N GLY A 371 -27.85 25.32 -0.44
CA GLY A 371 -28.46 25.09 0.88
C GLY A 371 -29.94 24.71 0.86
N ALA A 372 -30.22 23.41 0.83
CA ALA A 372 -31.55 22.82 1.05
C ALA A 372 -31.48 21.35 1.56
N GLY A 373 -30.38 20.95 2.22
CA GLY A 373 -30.18 19.58 2.70
C GLY A 373 -29.93 19.52 4.21
N GLU A 374 -30.57 18.57 4.89
CA GLU A 374 -30.29 18.29 6.31
C GLU A 374 -28.85 17.78 6.51
N PRO A 375 -28.19 18.13 7.64
CA PRO A 375 -26.84 17.70 7.94
C PRO A 375 -26.83 16.19 8.24
N ARG A 376 -26.31 15.39 7.31
CA ARG A 376 -26.26 13.93 7.46
C ARG A 376 -25.24 13.53 8.53
N VAL A 377 -25.59 12.54 9.35
CA VAL A 377 -24.72 12.03 10.41
C VAL A 377 -24.19 10.65 10.01
N VAL A 378 -22.87 10.46 10.04
CA VAL A 378 -22.23 9.15 9.93
C VAL A 378 -22.03 8.60 11.33
N LYS A 379 -22.61 7.44 11.63
CA LYS A 379 -22.42 6.69 12.86
C LYS A 379 -21.19 5.79 12.71
N ALA A 380 -20.02 6.27 13.16
CA ALA A 380 -18.76 5.53 12.98
C ALA A 380 -18.47 4.55 14.14
N ASN A 381 -18.95 4.88 15.35
CA ASN A 381 -18.98 4.00 16.52
C ASN A 381 -20.26 4.33 17.32
N GLU A 382 -21.04 3.32 17.69
CA GLU A 382 -22.35 3.48 18.35
C GLU A 382 -22.34 2.95 19.80
N THR A 383 -21.78 1.77 20.03
CA THR A 383 -21.64 1.19 21.38
C THR A 383 -20.37 0.32 21.41
N ILE A 384 -19.29 0.85 21.98
CA ILE A 384 -18.02 0.17 22.15
C ILE A 384 -17.68 0.15 23.65
N SER A 385 -17.66 -1.03 24.28
CA SER A 385 -17.22 -1.24 25.66
C SER A 385 -16.29 -2.47 25.76
N PHE A 386 -15.03 -2.26 26.11
CA PHE A 386 -14.08 -3.33 26.46
C PHE A 386 -12.91 -2.80 27.30
N GLU A 387 -12.14 -3.72 27.88
CA GLU A 387 -10.88 -3.41 28.58
C GLU A 387 -9.70 -4.19 28.00
N ALA A 388 -8.50 -3.60 28.11
CA ALA A 388 -7.22 -4.19 27.76
C ALA A 388 -6.20 -4.04 28.92
N ARG A 389 -5.49 -5.12 29.24
CA ARG A 389 -4.67 -5.30 30.45
C ARG A 389 -3.16 -5.22 30.17
N GLU A 390 -2.34 -5.04 31.22
CA GLU A 390 -0.86 -5.03 31.10
C GLU A 390 -0.41 -6.35 30.46
N SER A 391 0.48 -6.28 29.46
CA SER A 391 0.96 -7.43 28.67
C SER A 391 -0.11 -8.23 27.92
N GLU A 392 -1.33 -7.72 27.73
CA GLU A 392 -2.38 -8.36 26.93
C GLU A 392 -2.35 -7.84 25.48
N THR A 393 -2.52 -8.75 24.51
CA THR A 393 -2.82 -8.39 23.10
C THR A 393 -4.32 -8.57 22.86
N VAL A 394 -5.05 -7.46 22.76
CA VAL A 394 -6.45 -7.45 22.31
C VAL A 394 -6.47 -7.12 20.82
N ALA A 395 -6.91 -8.07 20.00
CA ALA A 395 -7.08 -7.87 18.57
C ALA A 395 -8.47 -7.28 18.24
N ILE A 396 -8.53 -6.45 17.20
CA ILE A 396 -9.75 -5.80 16.73
C ILE A 396 -9.91 -6.11 15.24
N VAL A 397 -10.98 -6.84 14.90
CA VAL A 397 -11.20 -7.42 13.56
C VAL A 397 -12.56 -7.03 12.99
N GLY A 398 -12.75 -7.23 11.68
CA GLY A 398 -13.96 -6.87 10.94
C GLY A 398 -13.62 -6.18 9.62
N GLU A 399 -14.60 -6.00 8.74
CA GLU A 399 -14.44 -5.38 7.41
C GLU A 399 -14.06 -3.88 7.49
N SER A 400 -13.77 -3.28 6.35
CA SER A 400 -13.45 -1.87 6.22
C SER A 400 -14.66 -0.98 6.54
N GLY A 401 -14.41 0.20 7.08
CA GLY A 401 -15.45 1.13 7.52
C GLY A 401 -16.18 0.75 8.82
N CYS A 402 -15.99 -0.44 9.41
CA CYS A 402 -16.72 -0.85 10.63
C CYS A 402 -16.36 -0.10 11.93
N GLY A 403 -15.40 0.84 11.89
CA GLY A 403 -15.08 1.75 12.99
C GLY A 403 -13.69 1.58 13.63
N LYS A 404 -12.89 0.59 13.21
CA LYS A 404 -11.59 0.23 13.84
C LYS A 404 -10.61 1.41 13.94
N SER A 405 -10.23 2.02 12.82
CA SER A 405 -9.28 3.14 12.80
C SER A 405 -9.89 4.47 13.31
N THR A 406 -11.21 4.56 13.47
CA THR A 406 -11.88 5.67 14.18
C THR A 406 -11.65 5.55 15.68
N LEU A 407 -11.80 4.34 16.24
CA LEU A 407 -11.44 4.05 17.63
C LEU A 407 -9.96 4.33 17.89
N ALA A 408 -9.06 3.89 17.00
CA ALA A 408 -7.62 4.22 17.08
C ALA A 408 -7.36 5.74 17.19
N LYS A 409 -8.01 6.54 16.35
CA LYS A 409 -7.89 8.02 16.38
C LYS A 409 -8.40 8.63 17.68
N MET A 410 -9.49 8.11 18.25
CA MET A 410 -10.00 8.56 19.56
C MET A 410 -9.04 8.22 20.70
N LEU A 411 -8.50 7.01 20.71
CA LEU A 411 -7.51 6.56 21.69
C LEU A 411 -6.26 7.45 21.68
N LEU A 412 -5.82 7.91 20.52
CA LEU A 412 -4.66 8.81 20.36
C LEU A 412 -4.99 10.29 20.59
N GLY A 413 -6.26 10.68 20.56
CA GLY A 413 -6.70 12.07 20.64
C GLY A 413 -6.59 12.85 19.32
N LEU A 414 -6.41 12.13 18.20
CA LEU A 414 -6.58 12.71 16.84
C LEU A 414 -8.06 13.02 16.55
N GLU A 415 -8.95 12.35 17.29
CA GLU A 415 -10.38 12.59 17.35
C GLU A 415 -10.80 12.63 18.83
N THR A 416 -11.88 13.34 19.15
CA THR A 416 -12.57 13.23 20.44
C THR A 416 -13.84 12.38 20.32
N ALA A 417 -14.24 11.72 21.40
CA ALA A 417 -15.48 10.96 21.45
C ALA A 417 -16.71 11.89 21.44
N SER A 418 -17.82 11.39 20.89
CA SER A 418 -19.15 12.02 20.94
C SER A 418 -19.96 11.61 22.18
N GLY A 419 -19.55 10.54 22.85
CA GLY A 419 -20.16 10.00 24.08
C GLY A 419 -19.31 8.83 24.64
N GLY A 420 -19.66 8.37 25.83
CA GLY A 420 -18.91 7.34 26.56
C GLY A 420 -17.63 7.84 27.25
N THR A 421 -16.82 6.92 27.75
CA THR A 421 -15.56 7.21 28.44
C THR A 421 -14.40 6.33 27.95
N ILE A 422 -13.19 6.89 27.99
CA ILE A 422 -11.94 6.18 27.72
C ILE A 422 -10.96 6.56 28.82
N THR A 423 -10.49 5.60 29.63
CA THR A 423 -9.48 5.84 30.67
C THR A 423 -8.21 5.06 30.39
N LEU A 424 -7.06 5.74 30.51
CA LEU A 424 -5.72 5.18 30.36
C LEU A 424 -5.06 5.14 31.75
N GLY A 425 -5.08 3.97 32.38
CA GLY A 425 -5.14 3.87 33.84
C GLY A 425 -6.33 4.68 34.37
N ASP A 426 -6.11 5.42 35.45
CA ASP A 426 -7.12 6.27 36.10
C ASP A 426 -7.44 7.57 35.33
N LYS A 427 -6.72 7.88 34.25
CA LYS A 427 -6.83 9.17 33.56
C LYS A 427 -7.83 9.11 32.39
N PRO A 428 -8.95 9.87 32.41
CA PRO A 428 -9.82 10.02 31.25
C PRO A 428 -9.13 10.79 30.12
N ILE A 429 -9.32 10.33 28.87
CA ILE A 429 -8.67 10.90 27.68
C ILE A 429 -9.61 11.17 26.49
N GLN A 430 -10.88 10.75 26.57
CA GLN A 430 -11.84 10.75 25.46
C GLN A 430 -12.19 12.15 24.91
N SER A 431 -12.09 13.18 25.74
CA SER A 431 -12.46 14.57 25.40
C SER A 431 -11.26 15.48 25.17
N THR A 432 -10.02 14.96 25.21
CA THR A 432 -8.78 15.75 25.13
C THR A 432 -8.04 15.48 23.82
N PRO A 433 -8.05 16.44 22.85
CA PRO A 433 -7.23 16.38 21.64
C PRO A 433 -5.74 16.21 21.93
N VAL A 434 -5.00 15.59 21.02
CA VAL A 434 -3.59 15.22 21.22
C VAL A 434 -2.68 16.44 21.49
N GLU A 435 -3.03 17.62 20.96
CA GLU A 435 -2.33 18.89 21.17
C GLU A 435 -2.45 19.40 22.62
N LEU A 436 -3.47 18.95 23.35
CA LEU A 436 -3.74 19.33 24.74
C LEU A 436 -3.39 18.21 25.74
N ARG A 437 -2.89 17.07 25.26
CA ARG A 437 -2.40 15.96 26.12
C ARG A 437 -0.96 16.25 26.54
N ASP A 438 -0.66 16.05 27.83
CA ASP A 438 0.72 16.14 28.32
C ASP A 438 1.64 15.08 27.69
N VAL A 439 2.93 15.38 27.66
CA VAL A 439 3.95 14.54 27.00
C VAL A 439 3.98 13.11 27.56
N LYS A 440 3.70 12.92 28.86
CA LYS A 440 3.65 11.60 29.50
C LYS A 440 2.47 10.77 28.96
N THR A 441 1.30 11.40 28.81
CA THR A 441 0.09 10.80 28.23
C THR A 441 0.33 10.42 26.77
N VAL A 442 0.90 11.32 25.97
CA VAL A 442 1.22 11.03 24.56
C VAL A 442 2.27 9.93 24.44
N ALA A 443 3.34 9.95 25.25
CA ALA A 443 4.35 8.89 25.24
C ALA A 443 3.77 7.53 25.68
N SER A 444 2.79 7.51 26.59
CA SER A 444 2.19 6.27 27.11
C SER A 444 1.25 5.54 26.15
N ILE A 445 0.69 6.22 25.14
CA ILE A 445 -0.09 5.58 24.07
C ILE A 445 0.43 5.98 22.70
N GLN A 446 0.95 5.02 21.94
CA GLN A 446 1.60 5.23 20.65
C GLN A 446 0.98 4.40 19.53
N MET A 447 1.25 4.78 18.28
CA MET A 447 0.65 4.13 17.10
C MET A 447 1.71 3.62 16.12
N VAL A 448 1.53 2.38 15.66
CA VAL A 448 2.09 1.90 14.39
C VAL A 448 0.98 2.04 13.36
N PHE A 449 1.22 2.80 12.30
CA PHE A 449 0.22 3.12 11.28
C PHE A 449 0.29 2.12 10.11
N GLN A 450 -0.84 1.91 9.45
CA GLN A 450 -1.02 1.06 8.26
C GLN A 450 -0.03 1.39 7.12
N ASN A 451 0.09 2.67 6.73
CA ASN A 451 1.02 3.08 5.68
C ASN A 451 2.34 3.63 6.26
N PRO A 452 3.46 2.88 6.28
CA PRO A 452 4.74 3.38 6.75
C PRO A 452 5.32 4.53 5.91
N PHE A 453 4.97 4.62 4.63
CA PHE A 453 5.55 5.61 3.70
C PHE A 453 5.16 7.04 4.10
N ASP A 454 3.89 7.25 4.48
CA ASP A 454 3.38 8.58 4.88
C ASP A 454 3.85 9.00 6.28
N THR A 455 4.16 8.05 7.16
CA THR A 455 4.64 8.38 8.53
C THR A 455 6.07 8.91 8.57
N LEU A 456 6.88 8.65 7.56
CA LEU A 456 8.32 8.94 7.52
C LEU A 456 8.60 10.14 6.62
N ASN A 457 9.22 11.18 7.18
CA ASN A 457 9.61 12.35 6.40
C ASN A 457 10.73 11.98 5.40
N PRO A 458 10.51 12.08 4.08
CA PRO A 458 11.44 11.56 3.07
C PRO A 458 12.74 12.36 2.95
N SER A 459 12.80 13.57 3.52
CA SER A 459 14.00 14.43 3.49
C SER A 459 15.01 14.10 4.58
N HIS A 460 14.55 13.52 5.70
CA HIS A 460 15.34 13.26 6.91
C HIS A 460 15.89 11.82 6.94
N SER A 461 17.04 11.60 7.59
CA SER A 461 17.55 10.25 7.84
C SER A 461 16.74 9.52 8.90
N VAL A 462 16.76 8.19 8.88
CA VAL A 462 16.09 7.32 9.87
C VAL A 462 16.49 7.69 11.29
N GLY A 463 17.79 7.80 11.56
CA GLY A 463 18.30 8.11 12.89
C GLY A 463 17.82 9.46 13.40
N SER A 464 17.80 10.49 12.54
CA SER A 464 17.29 11.82 12.93
C SER A 464 15.79 11.81 13.26
N GLN A 465 15.00 10.93 12.63
CA GLN A 465 13.57 10.80 12.92
C GLN A 465 13.29 10.05 14.22
N ILE A 466 14.11 9.05 14.57
CA ILE A 466 14.04 8.35 15.87
C ILE A 466 14.52 9.27 17.00
N VAL A 467 15.65 9.96 16.83
CA VAL A 467 16.16 10.94 17.82
C VAL A 467 15.14 12.05 18.08
N ARG A 468 14.49 12.59 17.05
CA ARG A 468 13.42 13.59 17.22
C ARG A 468 12.22 13.09 18.03
N THR A 469 11.91 11.78 17.98
CA THR A 469 10.89 11.19 18.85
C THR A 469 11.38 11.09 20.30
N LEU A 470 12.62 10.63 20.53
CA LEU A 470 13.24 10.60 21.87
C LEU A 470 13.24 12.00 22.51
N GLU A 471 13.61 13.03 21.74
CA GLU A 471 13.58 14.43 22.17
C GLU A 471 12.19 14.90 22.57
N LYS A 472 11.16 14.65 21.75
CA LYS A 472 9.77 15.00 22.07
C LYS A 472 9.28 14.36 23.36
N PHE A 473 9.67 13.12 23.63
CA PHE A 473 9.29 12.39 24.84
C PHE A 473 10.25 12.59 26.02
N HIS A 474 11.21 13.52 25.90
CA HIS A 474 12.22 13.83 26.92
C HIS A 474 13.06 12.61 27.35
N VAL A 475 13.19 11.63 26.45
CA VAL A 475 14.00 10.41 26.65
C VAL A 475 15.46 10.71 26.29
N GLY A 476 16.37 10.24 27.15
CA GLY A 476 17.80 10.46 27.02
C GLY A 476 18.26 11.84 27.54
N LYS A 477 19.30 11.84 28.36
CA LYS A 477 19.83 13.01 29.08
C LYS A 477 20.70 13.92 28.20
N SER A 478 21.34 13.38 27.17
CA SER A 478 22.25 14.10 26.27
C SER A 478 22.09 13.66 24.80
N PRO A 479 22.65 14.39 23.83
CA PRO A 479 22.65 13.96 22.43
C PRO A 479 23.35 12.61 22.21
N ALA A 480 24.39 12.31 22.99
CA ALA A 480 25.09 11.02 22.93
C ALA A 480 24.22 9.87 23.47
N ASP A 481 23.52 10.08 24.59
CA ASP A 481 22.54 9.14 25.16
C ASP A 481 21.39 8.89 24.16
N ARG A 482 20.84 9.94 23.54
CA ARG A 482 19.82 9.78 22.48
C ARG A 482 20.33 9.08 21.23
N ARG A 483 21.59 9.29 20.83
CA ARG A 483 22.23 8.53 19.74
C ARG A 483 22.34 7.05 20.10
N GLN A 484 22.80 6.74 21.31
CA GLN A 484 22.90 5.37 21.81
C GLN A 484 21.52 4.68 21.87
N LYS A 485 20.50 5.37 22.40
CA LYS A 485 19.11 4.88 22.42
C LYS A 485 18.50 4.70 21.04
N MET A 486 18.86 5.53 20.07
CA MET A 486 18.46 5.33 18.67
C MET A 486 19.10 4.07 18.07
N LEU A 487 20.34 3.73 18.43
CA LEU A 487 20.95 2.46 18.03
C LEU A 487 20.28 1.27 18.72
N GLU A 488 20.01 1.36 20.03
CA GLU A 488 19.24 0.35 20.79
C GLU A 488 17.86 0.08 20.16
N LEU A 489 17.17 1.12 19.67
CA LEU A 489 15.89 0.99 18.97
C LEU A 489 16.02 0.38 17.56
N LEU A 490 17.14 0.59 16.86
CA LEU A 490 17.41 -0.10 15.59
C LEU A 490 17.73 -1.59 15.82
N ASP A 491 18.55 -1.90 16.82
CA ASP A 491 18.88 -3.27 17.23
C ASP A 491 17.62 -4.02 17.68
N LEU A 492 16.75 -3.37 18.47
CA LEU A 492 15.46 -3.90 18.91
C LEU A 492 14.60 -4.35 17.73
N VAL A 493 14.47 -3.51 16.69
CA VAL A 493 13.72 -3.83 15.46
C VAL A 493 14.53 -4.64 14.44
N LYS A 494 15.66 -5.22 14.86
CA LYS A 494 16.52 -6.11 14.09
C LYS A 494 16.95 -5.47 12.75
N LEU A 495 17.29 -4.17 12.77
CA LEU A 495 17.85 -3.41 11.63
C LEU A 495 19.32 -3.04 11.88
N PRO A 496 20.23 -3.24 10.90
CA PRO A 496 21.64 -2.88 11.08
C PRO A 496 21.83 -1.38 11.39
N ARG A 497 22.69 -1.07 12.37
CA ARG A 497 22.96 0.30 12.86
C ARG A 497 23.30 1.33 11.76
N ALA A 498 23.89 0.89 10.65
CA ALA A 498 24.15 1.71 9.46
C ALA A 498 22.88 2.35 8.84
N PHE A 499 21.69 1.78 9.09
CA PHE A 499 20.42 2.33 8.62
C PHE A 499 20.12 3.71 9.21
N ALA A 500 20.72 4.09 10.35
CA ALA A 500 20.58 5.43 10.95
C ALA A 500 20.88 6.58 9.97
N ALA A 501 21.82 6.38 9.02
CA ALA A 501 22.19 7.37 8.01
C ALA A 501 21.29 7.36 6.75
N ARG A 502 20.61 6.23 6.46
CA ARG A 502 19.77 6.09 5.26
C ARG A 502 18.54 7.02 5.34
N ARG A 503 18.01 7.44 4.18
CA ARG A 503 16.71 8.14 4.05
C ARG A 503 15.59 7.16 3.69
N PRO A 504 14.31 7.44 4.00
CA PRO A 504 13.19 6.54 3.70
C PRO A 504 13.06 6.07 2.24
N ARG A 505 13.55 6.84 1.27
CA ARG A 505 13.57 6.46 -0.15
C ARG A 505 14.54 5.32 -0.49
N GLN A 506 15.46 4.98 0.41
CA GLN A 506 16.49 3.94 0.23
C GLN A 506 16.10 2.62 0.94
N LEU A 507 14.82 2.43 1.25
CA LEU A 507 14.31 1.37 2.13
C LEU A 507 13.12 0.62 1.52
N SER A 508 13.03 -0.69 1.78
CA SER A 508 11.85 -1.52 1.45
C SER A 508 10.65 -1.20 2.36
N GLY A 509 9.47 -1.72 2.02
CA GLY A 509 8.25 -1.57 2.85
C GLY A 509 8.45 -2.03 4.29
N GLY A 510 8.89 -3.28 4.48
CA GLY A 510 9.17 -3.86 5.80
C GLY A 510 10.24 -3.13 6.61
N GLN A 511 11.27 -2.58 5.96
CA GLN A 511 12.28 -1.76 6.64
C GLN A 511 11.66 -0.45 7.16
N LYS A 512 10.83 0.23 6.36
CA LYS A 512 10.09 1.42 6.80
C LYS A 512 9.13 1.09 7.93
N GLN A 513 8.43 -0.05 7.87
CA GLN A 513 7.50 -0.48 8.91
C GLN A 513 8.20 -0.76 10.23
N ARG A 514 9.35 -1.46 10.21
CA ARG A 514 10.21 -1.63 11.39
C ARG A 514 10.68 -0.30 11.99
N ILE A 515 10.89 0.74 11.18
CA ILE A 515 11.20 2.09 11.69
C ILE A 515 9.96 2.79 12.27
N GLY A 516 8.77 2.52 11.72
CA GLY A 516 7.49 2.90 12.34
C GLY A 516 7.35 2.31 13.75
N VAL A 517 7.60 1.00 13.89
CA VAL A 517 7.65 0.28 15.17
C VAL A 517 8.70 0.89 16.11
N ALA A 518 9.95 1.09 15.65
CA ALA A 518 11.01 1.72 16.47
C ALA A 518 10.62 3.11 16.99
N ARG A 519 9.89 3.91 16.19
CA ARG A 519 9.40 5.23 16.60
C ARG A 519 8.26 5.14 17.61
N ALA A 520 7.33 4.20 17.47
CA ALA A 520 6.26 3.98 18.43
C ALA A 520 6.80 3.56 19.82
N PHE A 521 7.85 2.72 19.86
CA PHE A 521 8.43 2.26 21.12
C PHE A 521 9.45 3.20 21.75
N ALA A 522 9.91 4.24 21.05
CA ALA A 522 10.87 5.22 21.57
C ALA A 522 10.41 5.99 22.82
N GLY A 523 9.10 6.02 23.11
CA GLY A 523 8.52 6.66 24.30
C GLY A 523 8.33 5.76 25.52
N ASN A 524 8.74 4.48 25.48
CA ASN A 524 8.36 3.45 26.47
C ASN A 524 6.82 3.36 26.66
N ALA A 525 6.09 3.19 25.54
CA ALA A 525 4.64 3.16 25.53
C ALA A 525 4.06 2.01 26.37
N ARG A 526 3.01 2.32 27.14
CA ARG A 526 2.21 1.34 27.90
C ARG A 526 1.18 0.65 27.02
N VAL A 527 0.59 1.41 26.09
CA VAL A 527 -0.33 0.91 25.07
C VAL A 527 0.25 1.22 23.70
N VAL A 528 0.29 0.23 22.80
CA VAL A 528 0.55 0.46 21.38
C VAL A 528 -0.67 0.04 20.57
N VAL A 529 -1.18 0.99 19.78
CA VAL A 529 -2.22 0.76 18.77
C VAL A 529 -1.50 0.42 17.47
N ALA A 530 -1.56 -0.84 17.06
CA ALA A 530 -0.98 -1.32 15.84
C ALA A 530 -2.10 -1.44 14.79
N ASP A 531 -2.22 -0.43 13.92
CA ASP A 531 -3.25 -0.36 12.88
C ASP A 531 -2.70 -1.02 11.60
N GLU A 532 -3.10 -2.26 11.36
CA GLU A 532 -2.64 -3.14 10.28
C GLU A 532 -1.10 -3.20 10.15
N PRO A 533 -0.36 -3.59 11.21
CA PRO A 533 1.08 -3.42 11.28
C PRO A 533 1.89 -4.33 10.35
N VAL A 534 1.24 -5.29 9.68
CA VAL A 534 1.86 -6.28 8.79
C VAL A 534 1.23 -6.35 7.39
N SER A 535 0.19 -5.55 7.10
CA SER A 535 -0.49 -5.55 5.79
C SER A 535 0.46 -5.16 4.65
N ALA A 536 0.30 -5.80 3.48
CA ALA A 536 1.13 -5.56 2.29
C ALA A 536 2.64 -5.76 2.53
N LEU A 537 2.99 -6.71 3.40
CA LEU A 537 4.36 -7.22 3.58
C LEU A 537 4.42 -8.69 3.15
N ASP A 538 5.58 -9.13 2.67
CA ASP A 538 5.82 -10.55 2.38
C ASP A 538 5.71 -11.41 3.64
N VAL A 539 5.27 -12.66 3.52
CA VAL A 539 5.06 -13.57 4.68
C VAL A 539 6.27 -13.65 5.62
N SER A 540 7.50 -13.70 5.09
CA SER A 540 8.73 -13.69 5.91
C SER A 540 8.98 -12.36 6.62
N VAL A 541 8.56 -11.24 6.05
CA VAL A 541 8.69 -9.90 6.64
C VAL A 541 7.60 -9.69 7.70
N GLN A 542 6.38 -10.15 7.42
CA GLN A 542 5.25 -10.26 8.33
C GLN A 542 5.63 -11.07 9.59
N ALA A 543 6.13 -12.30 9.44
CA ALA A 543 6.69 -13.08 10.55
C ALA A 543 7.75 -12.31 11.35
N ALA A 544 8.70 -11.66 10.65
CA ALA A 544 9.77 -10.89 11.25
C ALA A 544 9.33 -9.56 11.91
N VAL A 545 8.07 -9.14 11.75
CA VAL A 545 7.43 -7.99 12.42
C VAL A 545 6.49 -8.47 13.54
N THR A 546 5.71 -9.54 13.34
CA THR A 546 4.88 -10.17 14.37
C THR A 546 5.73 -10.66 15.55
N GLU A 547 6.80 -11.40 15.28
CA GLU A 547 7.75 -11.87 16.32
C GLU A 547 8.48 -10.70 17.00
N LEU A 548 8.68 -9.58 16.31
CA LEU A 548 9.23 -8.35 16.88
C LEU A 548 8.23 -7.68 17.85
N LEU A 549 6.96 -7.54 17.46
CA LEU A 549 5.91 -6.99 18.33
C LEU A 549 5.71 -7.86 19.58
N MET A 550 5.80 -9.19 19.44
CA MET A 550 5.80 -10.13 20.56
C MET A 550 7.06 -10.02 21.45
N ASP A 551 8.26 -9.94 20.86
CA ASP A 551 9.52 -9.71 21.59
C ASP A 551 9.42 -8.45 22.48
N ILE A 552 8.77 -7.40 21.98
CA ILE A 552 8.60 -6.14 22.71
C ILE A 552 7.47 -6.22 23.75
N GLN A 553 6.31 -6.79 23.41
CA GLN A 553 5.20 -7.01 24.35
C GLN A 553 5.68 -7.79 25.59
N ARG A 554 6.45 -8.87 25.40
CA ARG A 554 7.01 -9.70 26.48
C ARG A 554 8.05 -8.98 27.33
N LYS A 555 8.93 -8.17 26.72
CA LYS A 555 10.05 -7.49 27.44
C LYS A 555 9.64 -6.19 28.12
N ASN A 556 8.76 -5.42 27.49
CA ASN A 556 8.37 -4.09 27.93
C ASN A 556 7.01 -4.07 28.65
N LYS A 557 6.33 -5.22 28.74
CA LYS A 557 4.96 -5.39 29.27
C LYS A 557 3.87 -4.56 28.56
N THR A 558 4.16 -4.06 27.36
CA THR A 558 3.25 -3.17 26.62
C THR A 558 1.94 -3.90 26.24
N THR A 559 0.81 -3.34 26.62
CA THR A 559 -0.52 -3.70 26.12
C THR A 559 -0.61 -3.41 24.63
N MET A 560 -1.06 -4.37 23.83
CA MET A 560 -1.16 -4.23 22.38
C MET A 560 -2.63 -4.21 21.95
N LEU A 561 -3.04 -3.16 21.24
CA LEU A 561 -4.29 -3.16 20.47
C LEU A 561 -3.93 -3.46 19.02
N PHE A 562 -4.26 -4.67 18.55
CA PHE A 562 -3.83 -5.17 17.26
C PHE A 562 -4.99 -5.16 16.25
N ILE A 563 -5.06 -4.13 15.41
CA ILE A 563 -6.09 -4.04 14.37
C ILE A 563 -5.58 -4.75 13.12
N SER A 564 -6.37 -5.68 12.59
CA SER A 564 -5.99 -6.48 11.41
C SER A 564 -7.22 -7.00 10.67
N HIS A 565 -7.11 -7.17 9.36
CA HIS A 565 -8.01 -8.02 8.56
C HIS A 565 -7.50 -9.46 8.47
N ASP A 566 -6.17 -9.68 8.45
CA ASP A 566 -5.56 -11.02 8.54
C ASP A 566 -5.88 -11.65 9.90
N LEU A 567 -6.81 -12.62 9.88
CA LEU A 567 -7.29 -13.36 11.04
C LEU A 567 -6.34 -14.51 11.44
N SER A 568 -5.47 -14.98 10.55
CA SER A 568 -4.47 -16.01 10.85
C SER A 568 -3.36 -15.44 11.74
N VAL A 569 -2.91 -14.21 11.47
CA VAL A 569 -2.02 -13.46 12.39
C VAL A 569 -2.73 -13.13 13.70
N VAL A 570 -4.02 -12.74 13.66
CA VAL A 570 -4.79 -12.49 14.89
C VAL A 570 -4.85 -13.74 15.76
N ARG A 571 -5.18 -14.90 15.20
CA ARG A 571 -5.20 -16.19 15.92
C ARG A 571 -3.86 -16.49 16.60
N TYR A 572 -2.76 -16.17 15.92
CA TYR A 572 -1.42 -16.42 16.44
C TYR A 572 -1.00 -15.42 17.55
N ILE A 573 -1.29 -14.11 17.40
CA ILE A 573 -0.77 -13.06 18.29
C ILE A 573 -1.71 -12.68 19.45
N ALA A 574 -3.02 -12.83 19.30
CA ALA A 574 -4.01 -12.30 20.23
C ALA A 574 -4.24 -13.19 21.45
N ASP A 575 -4.50 -12.58 22.60
CA ASP A 575 -5.04 -13.25 23.79
C ASP A 575 -6.58 -13.21 23.78
N ARG A 576 -7.12 -12.08 23.30
CA ARG A 576 -8.56 -11.83 23.12
C ARG A 576 -8.82 -11.15 21.79
N VAL A 577 -9.99 -11.41 21.22
CA VAL A 577 -10.44 -10.87 19.94
C VAL A 577 -11.75 -10.12 20.13
N VAL A 578 -11.87 -8.95 19.48
CA VAL A 578 -13.06 -8.09 19.44
C VAL A 578 -13.48 -7.94 17.99
N VAL A 579 -14.63 -8.47 17.64
CA VAL A 579 -15.21 -8.45 16.28
C VAL A 579 -16.13 -7.24 16.15
N MET A 580 -15.81 -6.33 15.22
CA MET A 580 -16.57 -5.10 15.00
C MET A 580 -17.35 -5.13 13.69
N TYR A 581 -18.59 -4.65 13.72
CA TYR A 581 -19.43 -4.44 12.54
C TYR A 581 -20.27 -3.18 12.68
N LEU A 582 -20.26 -2.31 11.66
CA LEU A 582 -21.00 -1.04 11.59
C LEU A 582 -20.98 -0.20 12.90
N GLY A 583 -19.83 -0.11 13.57
CA GLY A 583 -19.67 0.68 14.78
C GLY A 583 -20.12 0.02 16.10
N TYR A 584 -20.50 -1.26 16.06
CA TYR A 584 -20.79 -2.10 17.23
C TYR A 584 -19.72 -3.18 17.41
N ILE A 585 -19.53 -3.66 18.65
CA ILE A 585 -18.90 -4.96 18.91
C ILE A 585 -19.98 -6.03 18.74
N VAL A 586 -19.82 -6.95 17.79
CA VAL A 586 -20.79 -8.05 17.54
C VAL A 586 -20.40 -9.37 18.20
N GLU A 587 -19.11 -9.58 18.45
CA GLU A 587 -18.63 -10.69 19.28
C GLU A 587 -17.31 -10.32 19.95
N GLN A 588 -17.05 -10.81 21.16
CA GLN A 588 -15.74 -10.70 21.81
C GLN A 588 -15.49 -11.87 22.77
N GLY A 589 -14.25 -12.31 22.90
CA GLY A 589 -13.86 -13.43 23.77
C GLY A 589 -12.34 -13.64 23.79
N THR A 590 -11.88 -14.75 24.36
CA THR A 590 -10.51 -15.23 24.11
C THR A 590 -10.36 -15.69 22.65
N THR A 591 -9.13 -15.84 22.18
CA THR A 591 -8.87 -16.32 20.82
C THR A 591 -9.48 -17.70 20.56
N ASP A 592 -9.34 -18.66 21.48
CA ASP A 592 -9.91 -20.00 21.31
C ASP A 592 -11.46 -19.99 21.29
N GLN A 593 -12.07 -19.18 22.15
CA GLN A 593 -13.51 -18.96 22.20
C GLN A 593 -14.09 -18.46 20.88
N ILE A 594 -13.44 -17.46 20.26
CA ILE A 594 -13.89 -16.87 18.99
C ILE A 594 -13.69 -17.82 17.80
N PHE A 595 -12.70 -18.72 17.85
CA PHE A 595 -12.39 -19.64 16.75
C PHE A 595 -13.05 -21.02 16.87
N SER A 596 -13.60 -21.40 18.03
CA SER A 596 -14.07 -22.77 18.29
C SER A 596 -15.18 -22.88 19.37
N PRO A 597 -16.47 -22.66 19.04
CA PRO A 597 -17.01 -22.16 17.77
C PRO A 597 -17.33 -20.65 17.81
N PRO A 598 -17.37 -19.97 16.65
CA PRO A 598 -17.91 -18.61 16.56
C PRO A 598 -19.44 -18.62 16.77
N TYR A 599 -19.96 -17.78 17.67
CA TYR A 599 -21.40 -17.74 17.97
C TYR A 599 -22.16 -16.58 17.32
N HIS A 600 -21.48 -15.60 16.74
CA HIS A 600 -22.13 -14.58 15.91
C HIS A 600 -21.96 -14.93 14.41
N PRO A 601 -23.03 -15.01 13.60
CA PRO A 601 -22.96 -15.41 12.18
C PRO A 601 -22.01 -14.57 11.29
N TYR A 602 -21.72 -13.32 11.67
CA TYR A 602 -20.67 -12.52 11.00
C TYR A 602 -19.26 -13.05 11.28
N THR A 603 -18.98 -13.45 12.52
CA THR A 603 -17.70 -14.04 12.92
C THR A 603 -17.49 -15.37 12.20
N GLU A 604 -18.54 -16.19 12.13
CA GLU A 604 -18.54 -17.44 11.37
C GLU A 604 -18.13 -17.21 9.91
N ALA A 605 -18.76 -16.24 9.25
CA ALA A 605 -18.44 -15.90 7.86
C ALA A 605 -17.02 -15.31 7.69
N LEU A 606 -16.59 -14.42 8.59
CA LEU A 606 -15.22 -13.90 8.63
C LEU A 606 -14.18 -15.03 8.72
N LEU A 607 -14.41 -16.02 9.59
CA LEU A 607 -13.52 -17.17 9.74
C LEU A 607 -13.55 -18.11 8.53
N SER A 608 -14.69 -18.23 7.84
CA SER A 608 -14.82 -19.07 6.64
C SER A 608 -14.08 -18.51 5.43
N ALA A 609 -13.96 -17.17 5.37
CA ALA A 609 -13.29 -16.46 4.28
C ALA A 609 -11.75 -16.51 4.38
N ILE A 610 -11.19 -16.93 5.53
CA ILE A 610 -9.74 -16.99 5.74
C ILE A 610 -9.11 -17.93 4.70
N PRO A 611 -8.11 -17.49 3.92
CA PRO A 611 -7.31 -18.38 3.10
C PRO A 611 -6.31 -19.13 3.98
N ILE A 612 -6.34 -20.47 3.95
CA ILE A 612 -5.52 -21.31 4.85
C ILE A 612 -4.51 -22.09 4.01
N ALA A 613 -3.22 -21.87 4.28
CA ALA A 613 -2.12 -22.55 3.61
C ALA A 613 -1.84 -23.94 4.23
N ASP A 614 -2.84 -24.82 4.31
CA ASP A 614 -2.71 -26.15 4.92
C ASP A 614 -3.62 -27.16 4.21
N THR A 615 -3.05 -28.24 3.69
CA THR A 615 -3.76 -29.31 2.97
C THR A 615 -4.59 -30.22 3.87
N SER A 616 -4.33 -30.22 5.19
CA SER A 616 -5.06 -31.01 6.19
C SER A 616 -6.31 -30.30 6.75
N VAL A 617 -6.51 -29.03 6.44
CA VAL A 617 -7.56 -28.20 7.04
C VAL A 617 -8.84 -28.19 6.20
N VAL A 618 -9.94 -28.64 6.79
CA VAL A 618 -11.28 -28.59 6.22
C VAL A 618 -12.01 -27.39 6.80
N LYS A 619 -12.25 -26.35 5.97
CA LYS A 619 -13.05 -25.18 6.37
C LYS A 619 -14.48 -25.27 5.83
N LYS A 620 -15.46 -24.89 6.67
CA LYS A 620 -16.82 -24.54 6.20
C LYS A 620 -16.71 -23.29 5.31
N HIS A 621 -17.48 -23.23 4.23
CA HIS A 621 -17.45 -22.13 3.27
C HIS A 621 -18.75 -21.31 3.35
N VAL A 622 -18.66 -20.04 3.75
CA VAL A 622 -19.83 -19.15 3.93
C VAL A 622 -19.59 -17.83 3.19
N VAL A 623 -20.13 -17.73 1.97
CA VAL A 623 -20.05 -16.51 1.15
C VAL A 623 -21.08 -15.50 1.65
N LEU A 624 -20.63 -14.30 2.04
CA LEU A 624 -21.55 -13.20 2.35
C LEU A 624 -22.03 -12.55 1.05
N GLU A 625 -23.34 -12.60 0.82
CA GLU A 625 -24.00 -11.86 -0.24
C GLU A 625 -24.28 -10.41 0.18
N GLY A 626 -24.34 -9.50 -0.80
CA GLY A 626 -24.61 -8.07 -0.59
C GLY A 626 -23.43 -7.25 -0.05
N ASP A 627 -23.43 -5.96 -0.42
CA ASP A 627 -22.48 -4.97 0.08
C ASP A 627 -22.74 -4.62 1.56
N ILE A 628 -21.69 -4.13 2.24
CA ILE A 628 -21.76 -3.58 3.60
C ILE A 628 -22.73 -2.37 3.61
N PRO A 629 -23.73 -2.31 4.50
CA PRO A 629 -24.62 -1.16 4.62
C PRO A 629 -23.88 0.15 4.94
N SER A 630 -24.40 1.28 4.46
CA SER A 630 -23.75 2.57 4.71
C SER A 630 -23.93 3.03 6.15
N ALA A 631 -22.84 3.44 6.81
CA ALA A 631 -22.86 4.07 8.13
C ALA A 631 -23.59 5.44 8.19
N MET A 632 -24.09 5.96 7.05
CA MET A 632 -25.06 7.07 6.99
C MET A 632 -26.52 6.63 7.11
N ASN A 633 -26.82 5.35 6.86
CA ASN A 633 -28.15 4.75 6.91
C ASN A 633 -28.03 3.26 7.31
N PRO A 634 -27.58 2.98 8.55
CA PRO A 634 -27.48 1.62 9.05
C PRO A 634 -28.88 0.98 9.22
N PRO A 635 -28.99 -0.35 9.29
CA PRO A 635 -30.23 -1.04 9.67
C PRO A 635 -30.76 -0.56 11.03
N THR A 636 -32.07 -0.61 11.21
CA THR A 636 -32.78 -0.14 12.41
C THR A 636 -32.59 -1.06 13.62
N GLY A 637 -32.70 -2.37 13.42
CA GLY A 637 -32.44 -3.39 14.43
C GLY A 637 -31.00 -3.91 14.40
N CYS A 638 -30.84 -5.23 14.36
CA CYS A 638 -29.53 -5.88 14.26
C CYS A 638 -28.71 -5.34 13.07
N PRO A 639 -27.49 -4.82 13.30
CA PRO A 639 -26.71 -4.17 12.24
C PRO A 639 -26.35 -5.13 11.10
N PHE A 640 -26.22 -6.43 11.38
CA PHE A 640 -25.87 -7.46 10.40
C PHE A 640 -27.07 -8.07 9.65
N GLN A 641 -28.31 -7.69 9.97
CA GLN A 641 -29.52 -8.39 9.48
C GLN A 641 -29.64 -8.50 7.95
N THR A 642 -29.12 -7.53 7.20
CA THR A 642 -29.17 -7.53 5.72
C THR A 642 -28.23 -8.55 5.05
N ARG A 643 -27.30 -9.16 5.79
CA ARG A 643 -26.30 -10.14 5.29
C ARG A 643 -26.28 -11.42 6.14
N CYS A 644 -27.21 -11.57 7.08
CA CYS A 644 -27.24 -12.67 8.04
C CYS A 644 -28.04 -13.87 7.51
N GLY A 645 -27.35 -14.93 7.08
CA GLY A 645 -28.01 -16.17 6.63
C GLY A 645 -28.89 -16.82 7.71
N TYR A 646 -28.55 -16.65 8.99
CA TYR A 646 -29.27 -17.18 10.15
C TYR A 646 -30.53 -16.38 10.54
N LYS A 647 -30.79 -15.24 9.89
CA LYS A 647 -31.91 -14.33 10.22
C LYS A 647 -33.27 -15.03 10.30
N HIS A 648 -33.51 -16.01 9.43
CA HIS A 648 -34.77 -16.76 9.33
C HIS A 648 -35.06 -17.66 10.56
N LEU A 649 -34.11 -17.82 11.47
CA LEU A 649 -34.25 -18.55 12.74
C LEU A 649 -34.61 -17.64 13.93
N VAL A 650 -34.67 -16.32 13.72
CA VAL A 650 -35.04 -15.34 14.76
C VAL A 650 -36.52 -14.99 14.62
N PRO A 651 -37.34 -15.12 15.68
CA PRO A 651 -38.76 -14.83 15.61
C PRO A 651 -39.07 -13.32 15.51
N ASP A 652 -40.34 -13.02 15.24
CA ASP A 652 -40.98 -11.70 15.37
C ASP A 652 -40.31 -10.53 14.61
N ASN A 653 -39.46 -10.83 13.63
CA ASN A 653 -38.61 -9.88 12.89
C ASN A 653 -37.72 -9.01 13.80
N LEU A 654 -37.31 -9.53 14.97
CA LEU A 654 -36.46 -8.81 15.95
C LEU A 654 -35.14 -8.32 15.34
N CYS A 655 -34.63 -9.02 14.31
CA CYS A 655 -33.45 -8.58 13.55
C CYS A 655 -33.67 -7.27 12.77
N GLU A 656 -34.89 -6.96 12.32
CA GLU A 656 -35.23 -5.73 11.61
C GLU A 656 -35.54 -4.58 12.56
N THR A 657 -36.22 -4.87 13.66
CA THR A 657 -36.82 -3.88 14.55
C THR A 657 -35.90 -3.43 15.67
N GLU A 658 -35.14 -4.34 16.29
CA GLU A 658 -34.43 -4.09 17.54
C GLU A 658 -32.96 -4.53 17.51
N VAL A 659 -32.09 -3.74 18.15
CA VAL A 659 -30.67 -4.06 18.31
C VAL A 659 -30.56 -5.17 19.38
N PRO A 660 -29.97 -6.34 19.08
CA PRO A 660 -29.85 -7.42 20.05
C PRO A 660 -29.02 -7.01 21.28
N PRO A 661 -29.39 -7.48 22.48
CA PRO A 661 -28.57 -7.30 23.66
C PRO A 661 -27.27 -8.11 23.56
N ALA A 662 -26.23 -7.68 24.28
CA ALA A 662 -24.99 -8.44 24.40
C ALA A 662 -25.19 -9.65 25.33
N LYS A 663 -25.48 -10.81 24.75
CA LYS A 663 -25.58 -12.09 25.46
C LYS A 663 -24.20 -12.47 25.98
N ASP A 664 -24.10 -12.81 27.27
CA ASP A 664 -22.89 -13.36 27.88
C ASP A 664 -22.92 -14.89 27.76
N LEU A 665 -21.90 -15.47 27.16
CA LEU A 665 -21.75 -16.91 26.90
C LEU A 665 -20.82 -17.57 27.92
N GLY A 666 -20.41 -16.84 28.97
CA GLY A 666 -19.53 -17.31 30.02
C GLY A 666 -18.06 -16.94 29.80
N ASN A 667 -17.31 -16.87 30.89
CA ASN A 667 -15.87 -16.54 30.92
C ASN A 667 -15.49 -15.24 30.17
N GLY A 668 -16.44 -14.31 30.00
CA GLY A 668 -16.23 -13.03 29.30
C GLY A 668 -16.45 -13.07 27.79
N HIS A 669 -16.86 -14.21 27.22
CA HIS A 669 -17.33 -14.30 25.83
C HIS A 669 -18.69 -13.63 25.72
N LYS A 670 -18.87 -12.71 24.78
CA LYS A 670 -20.16 -12.05 24.52
C LYS A 670 -20.47 -12.02 23.03
N SER A 671 -21.75 -12.18 22.69
CA SER A 671 -22.28 -12.13 21.32
C SER A 671 -23.50 -11.20 21.25
N LEU A 672 -23.54 -10.34 20.24
CA LEU A 672 -24.62 -9.36 20.01
C LEU A 672 -25.66 -9.98 19.06
N CYS A 673 -26.32 -11.07 19.47
CA CYS A 673 -27.17 -11.87 18.60
C CYS A 673 -28.51 -12.26 19.24
N TRP A 674 -29.57 -12.28 18.43
CA TRP A 674 -30.91 -12.74 18.81
C TRP A 674 -31.09 -14.28 18.76
N LEU A 675 -30.08 -15.04 18.33
CA LEU A 675 -30.17 -16.51 18.27
C LEU A 675 -30.40 -17.12 19.66
N SER A 676 -31.32 -18.10 19.74
CA SER A 676 -31.59 -18.86 20.95
C SER A 676 -30.41 -19.77 21.31
N ASP A 677 -30.31 -20.13 22.59
CA ASP A 677 -29.20 -20.96 23.07
C ASP A 677 -29.21 -22.37 22.45
N ASP A 678 -30.39 -22.88 22.08
CA ASP A 678 -30.53 -24.12 21.31
C ASP A 678 -29.86 -24.04 19.93
N VAL A 679 -30.00 -22.90 19.22
CA VAL A 679 -29.34 -22.71 17.92
C VAL A 679 -27.84 -22.53 18.12
N LEU A 680 -27.41 -21.75 19.11
CA LEU A 680 -25.99 -21.58 19.44
C LEU A 680 -25.32 -22.93 19.78
N ALA A 681 -26.03 -23.83 20.48
CA ALA A 681 -25.55 -25.17 20.80
C ALA A 681 -25.35 -26.08 19.56
N THR A 682 -25.90 -25.72 18.41
CA THR A 682 -25.68 -26.42 17.12
C THR A 682 -24.57 -25.80 16.26
N MET A 683 -23.95 -24.70 16.67
CA MET A 683 -22.88 -24.05 15.91
C MET A 683 -21.56 -24.79 16.08
N GLU A 684 -20.99 -25.27 14.98
CA GLU A 684 -19.72 -26.01 14.95
C GLU A 684 -18.52 -25.09 14.64
N PRO A 685 -17.28 -25.49 15.01
CA PRO A 685 -16.07 -24.81 14.56
C PRO A 685 -15.97 -24.77 13.02
N VAL A 686 -15.76 -23.57 12.48
CA VAL A 686 -15.64 -23.31 11.03
C VAL A 686 -14.39 -23.95 10.43
N ILE A 687 -13.32 -24.08 11.22
CA ILE A 687 -12.04 -24.64 10.83
C ILE A 687 -11.85 -25.96 11.58
N LYS A 688 -11.83 -27.08 10.85
CA LYS A 688 -11.59 -28.43 11.38
C LYS A 688 -10.33 -29.02 10.74
N PHE A 689 -9.65 -29.93 11.44
CA PHE A 689 -8.52 -30.68 10.90
C PHE A 689 -8.98 -32.07 10.46
N ASP A 690 -8.53 -32.54 9.29
CA ASP A 690 -8.61 -33.94 8.94
C ASP A 690 -7.61 -34.74 9.79
N THR A 691 -8.13 -35.53 10.73
CA THR A 691 -7.33 -36.37 11.61
C THR A 691 -6.58 -37.49 10.89
N ALA A 692 -6.91 -37.76 9.61
CA ALA A 692 -6.11 -38.65 8.75
C ALA A 692 -4.85 -37.98 8.16
N HIS A 693 -4.81 -36.63 8.07
CA HIS A 693 -3.65 -35.88 7.54
C HIS A 693 -2.83 -35.16 8.62
N ALA A 694 -3.41 -34.83 9.78
CA ALA A 694 -2.72 -34.12 10.87
C ALA A 694 -1.44 -34.81 11.40
N GLY A 695 -1.20 -36.09 11.06
CA GLY A 695 0.05 -36.80 11.35
C GLY A 695 1.22 -36.54 10.38
N LYS A 696 1.04 -35.69 9.36
CA LYS A 696 2.00 -35.49 8.26
C LYS A 696 2.42 -34.03 8.02
N GLU A 697 2.34 -33.16 9.03
CA GLU A 697 2.71 -31.72 8.92
C GLU A 697 4.15 -31.50 8.36
N GLY A 698 4.29 -31.28 7.05
CA GLY A 698 5.57 -30.97 6.40
C GLY A 698 6.65 -32.06 6.50
N VAL A 699 6.30 -33.29 6.90
CA VAL A 699 7.19 -34.44 6.98
C VAL A 699 6.86 -35.40 5.83
N PRO A 700 7.70 -35.52 4.79
CA PRO A 700 7.47 -36.46 3.71
C PRO A 700 7.40 -37.91 4.21
N ASP A 701 6.48 -38.73 3.68
CA ASP A 701 6.34 -40.15 4.06
C ASP A 701 7.67 -40.94 3.94
N ASP A 702 8.51 -40.56 2.97
CA ASP A 702 9.85 -41.13 2.77
C ASP A 702 10.82 -40.90 3.93
N ALA A 703 10.60 -39.89 4.79
CA ALA A 703 11.45 -39.61 5.95
C ALA A 703 11.40 -40.74 6.99
N LEU A 704 10.28 -41.45 7.12
CA LEU A 704 10.15 -42.61 8.01
C LEU A 704 11.08 -43.76 7.60
N GLY A 705 11.38 -43.90 6.31
CA GLY A 705 12.27 -44.94 5.77
C GLY A 705 13.76 -44.61 5.81
N GLN A 706 14.17 -43.36 6.09
CA GLN A 706 15.59 -42.98 6.03
C GLN A 706 16.41 -43.39 7.26
N LYS A 707 15.78 -43.67 8.41
CA LYS A 707 16.49 -43.99 9.67
C LYS A 707 17.39 -45.24 9.58
N GLU A 708 17.13 -46.16 8.65
CA GLU A 708 17.90 -47.40 8.50
C GLU A 708 19.08 -47.30 7.50
N ARG A 709 19.26 -46.18 6.78
CA ARG A 709 20.29 -46.05 5.72
C ARG A 709 21.49 -45.19 6.12
N ARG A 710 22.14 -45.53 7.24
CA ARG A 710 23.38 -44.88 7.73
C ARG A 710 24.68 -45.69 7.54
N SER A 711 24.94 -46.24 6.35
CA SER A 711 26.32 -46.55 5.90
C SER A 711 26.43 -46.96 4.42
N ALA A 712 26.68 -46.00 3.53
CA ALA A 712 27.26 -46.24 2.21
C ALA A 712 28.09 -45.02 1.79
N LYS A 713 29.26 -45.22 1.15
CA LYS A 713 30.12 -44.13 0.71
C LYS A 713 29.78 -43.69 -0.72
N GLY A 714 29.66 -42.37 -0.90
CA GLY A 714 30.09 -41.60 -2.08
C GLY A 714 29.68 -42.08 -3.47
N ASP A 715 28.79 -41.32 -4.11
CA ASP A 715 28.58 -41.30 -5.56
C ASP A 715 28.72 -39.83 -6.02
N PRO A 716 29.60 -39.48 -6.99
CA PRO A 716 29.92 -38.09 -7.29
C PRO A 716 28.79 -37.37 -8.05
N GLY A 717 28.43 -36.17 -7.59
CA GLY A 717 27.29 -35.41 -8.11
C GLY A 717 27.43 -34.96 -9.57
N PHE A 718 26.60 -35.55 -10.44
CA PHE A 718 26.02 -35.00 -11.68
C PHE A 718 26.85 -33.97 -12.47
N ALA A 719 27.96 -34.41 -13.09
CA ALA A 719 28.77 -33.61 -13.99
C ALA A 719 28.15 -33.46 -15.41
N GLY A 720 27.06 -32.69 -15.52
CA GLY A 720 26.47 -32.28 -16.80
C GLY A 720 27.05 -30.95 -17.31
N PRO A 721 27.26 -30.77 -18.63
CA PRO A 721 27.73 -29.48 -19.17
C PRO A 721 26.62 -28.41 -19.07
N PRO A 722 26.92 -27.21 -18.55
CA PRO A 722 25.91 -26.16 -18.39
C PRO A 722 25.47 -25.54 -19.73
N PRO A 723 24.21 -25.09 -19.86
CA PRO A 723 23.73 -24.37 -21.03
C PRO A 723 24.44 -23.01 -21.17
N LYS A 724 24.88 -22.65 -22.38
CA LYS A 724 25.63 -21.41 -22.62
C LYS A 724 24.70 -20.20 -22.79
N ARG A 725 24.81 -19.22 -21.88
CA ARG A 725 24.25 -17.86 -22.08
C ARG A 725 25.04 -17.08 -23.14
N PRO A 726 24.44 -16.11 -23.85
CA PRO A 726 25.17 -15.15 -24.67
C PRO A 726 26.00 -14.20 -23.79
N HIS A 727 27.28 -13.98 -24.13
CA HIS A 727 28.13 -13.06 -23.38
C HIS A 727 27.87 -11.59 -23.77
N GLY A 728 27.34 -10.80 -22.83
CA GLY A 728 27.52 -9.35 -22.84
C GLY A 728 29.00 -8.99 -22.64
N LYS A 729 29.47 -7.92 -23.30
CA LYS A 729 30.88 -7.51 -23.21
C LYS A 729 31.19 -6.95 -21.81
N THR A 730 32.10 -7.59 -21.10
CA THR A 730 32.69 -7.06 -19.86
C THR A 730 33.50 -5.79 -20.17
N ALA A 731 33.22 -4.70 -19.46
CA ALA A 731 34.17 -3.60 -19.33
C ALA A 731 35.38 -4.06 -18.49
N SER A 732 36.55 -3.51 -18.75
CA SER A 732 37.80 -3.89 -18.09
C SER A 732 37.96 -3.19 -16.73
N ALA A 733 38.15 -3.98 -15.67
CA ALA A 733 38.39 -3.53 -14.29
C ALA A 733 39.81 -2.94 -14.09
N ALA A 734 40.18 -1.96 -14.92
CA ALA A 734 41.47 -1.27 -14.91
C ALA A 734 41.30 0.26 -15.05
N ALA A 735 40.08 0.76 -14.83
CA ALA A 735 39.74 2.19 -14.82
C ALA A 735 39.39 2.68 -13.39
N ASP A 736 38.70 1.84 -12.61
CA ASP A 736 38.11 2.24 -11.33
C ASP A 736 39.15 2.62 -10.25
N GLU A 737 40.35 2.03 -10.28
CA GLU A 737 41.44 2.37 -9.35
C GLU A 737 41.99 3.79 -9.57
N ALA A 738 41.86 4.34 -10.79
CA ALA A 738 42.37 5.68 -11.13
C ALA A 738 41.36 6.81 -10.83
N GLU A 739 40.06 6.52 -10.68
CA GLU A 739 39.07 7.52 -10.31
C GLU A 739 38.97 7.71 -8.78
N PHE A 740 39.34 6.71 -7.98
CA PHE A 740 39.23 6.75 -6.52
C PHE A 740 40.20 7.76 -5.86
N GLU A 741 41.47 7.81 -6.27
CA GLU A 741 42.44 8.80 -5.75
C GLU A 741 42.04 10.25 -6.09
N VAL A 742 41.30 10.43 -7.19
CA VAL A 742 40.89 11.75 -7.71
C VAL A 742 39.65 12.31 -6.99
N GLU A 743 38.77 11.47 -6.44
CA GLU A 743 37.69 11.93 -5.56
C GLU A 743 38.18 12.30 -4.16
N GLU A 744 39.16 11.58 -3.59
CA GLU A 744 39.67 11.86 -2.24
C GLU A 744 40.40 13.23 -2.16
N GLU A 745 41.22 13.58 -3.16
CA GLU A 745 41.80 14.94 -3.23
C GLU A 745 40.73 16.03 -3.38
N GLN A 746 39.65 15.77 -4.14
CA GLN A 746 38.60 16.77 -4.36
C GLN A 746 37.70 16.98 -3.14
N GLU A 747 37.40 15.92 -2.36
CA GLU A 747 36.68 16.04 -1.09
C GLU A 747 37.56 16.73 -0.03
N ALA A 748 38.85 16.42 0.05
CA ALA A 748 39.81 17.10 0.93
C ALA A 748 39.97 18.60 0.60
N GLN A 749 40.01 18.96 -0.70
CA GLN A 749 39.97 20.36 -1.14
C GLN A 749 38.64 21.06 -0.87
N ARG A 750 37.54 20.31 -0.71
CA ARG A 750 36.21 20.84 -0.36
C ARG A 750 36.14 21.22 1.12
N VAL A 751 36.55 20.33 2.02
CA VAL A 751 36.55 20.57 3.48
C VAL A 751 37.39 21.79 3.83
N ARG A 752 38.62 21.88 3.29
CA ARG A 752 39.51 23.05 3.44
C ARG A 752 38.95 24.36 2.88
N ARG A 753 37.82 24.33 2.15
CA ARG A 753 37.16 25.51 1.57
C ARG A 753 35.91 25.95 2.34
N GLU A 754 35.44 25.14 3.29
CA GLU A 754 34.37 25.50 4.22
C GLU A 754 34.93 25.93 5.59
N GLU A 755 36.08 25.39 6.02
CA GLU A 755 36.77 25.83 7.26
C GLU A 755 37.33 27.26 7.20
N VAL A 756 37.47 27.86 6.01
CA VAL A 756 37.98 29.25 5.82
C VAL A 756 36.83 30.24 5.56
N ARG A 757 35.68 30.05 6.24
CA ARG A 757 34.51 30.94 6.14
C ARG A 757 33.99 31.52 7.45
N ASP A 758 34.41 30.98 8.59
CA ASP A 758 34.03 31.48 9.92
C ASP A 758 35.19 32.24 10.61
N ASP A 759 35.91 33.10 9.87
CA ASP A 759 36.78 34.11 10.50
C ASP A 759 36.98 35.38 9.64
N VAL A 760 37.42 36.45 10.32
CA VAL A 760 37.80 37.79 9.84
C VAL A 760 36.71 38.63 9.15
N GLY A 761 36.24 39.65 9.86
CA GLY A 761 35.64 40.84 9.25
C GLY A 761 36.59 42.05 9.33
N GLY A 762 36.69 42.84 8.25
CA GLY A 762 37.26 44.20 8.32
C GLY A 762 38.07 44.67 7.11
N GLN A 763 37.66 45.83 6.57
CA GLN A 763 38.48 46.80 5.78
C GLN A 763 39.01 46.39 4.39
N GLY A 764 39.38 47.41 3.59
CA GLY A 764 40.41 47.29 2.54
C GLY A 764 39.95 47.30 1.08
N ALA A 765 40.13 48.43 0.38
CA ALA A 765 39.97 48.53 -1.08
C ALA A 765 41.20 48.01 -1.85
N GLY A 766 41.06 47.59 -3.12
CA GLY A 766 42.20 47.22 -3.97
C GLY A 766 41.86 46.80 -5.41
N ALA A 767 42.61 47.32 -6.38
CA ALA A 767 42.36 47.28 -7.83
C ALA A 767 42.51 45.92 -8.57
N ARG A 768 42.11 45.91 -9.86
CA ARG A 768 42.38 44.85 -10.87
C ARG A 768 43.29 45.38 -11.99
N PRO A 769 44.13 44.50 -12.57
CA PRO A 769 44.30 44.35 -14.03
C PRO A 769 43.95 42.90 -14.47
N MET A 770 43.26 42.57 -15.57
CA MET A 770 43.42 42.81 -17.03
C MET A 770 44.35 41.83 -17.80
N ARG A 771 43.72 40.88 -18.54
CA ARG A 771 44.03 40.30 -19.89
C ARG A 771 45.45 39.68 -20.14
N THR A 772 45.67 38.68 -21.03
CA THR A 772 44.94 38.06 -22.18
C THR A 772 44.85 36.51 -22.01
N SER A 773 44.16 35.64 -22.78
CA SER A 773 43.21 35.67 -23.94
C SER A 773 43.72 35.29 -25.37
N ALA A 774 43.76 33.97 -25.70
CA ALA A 774 43.85 33.38 -27.06
C ALA A 774 43.25 31.94 -27.09
N SER A 775 42.73 31.34 -28.18
CA SER A 775 42.11 31.87 -29.42
C SER A 775 41.47 30.75 -30.32
N VAL A 776 40.24 30.97 -30.85
CA VAL A 776 39.83 30.74 -32.29
C VAL A 776 39.70 29.28 -32.84
N PRO A 777 38.74 28.92 -33.75
CA PRO A 777 37.39 29.45 -34.06
C PRO A 777 36.29 28.38 -34.35
N LEU A 778 35.11 28.81 -34.85
CA LEU A 778 34.03 28.00 -35.48
C LEU A 778 33.64 28.56 -36.87
N ARG A 779 33.04 27.76 -37.78
CA ARG A 779 32.54 28.23 -39.09
C ARG A 779 31.38 27.38 -39.69
N GLN A 780 30.31 28.07 -40.13
CA GLN A 780 29.34 27.87 -41.25
C GLN A 780 29.12 26.45 -41.88
N GLY A 781 27.93 26.04 -42.39
CA GLY A 781 26.58 26.65 -42.54
C GLY A 781 25.75 26.04 -43.71
N ARG A 782 24.51 26.53 -43.99
CA ARG A 782 23.51 26.16 -45.06
C ARG A 782 22.63 24.91 -44.80
N VAL A 783 21.43 24.62 -45.38
CA VAL A 783 20.30 25.26 -46.17
C VAL A 783 19.14 24.19 -46.15
N GLY A 784 17.81 24.36 -46.33
CA GLY A 784 16.83 25.39 -46.74
C GLY A 784 15.37 24.89 -46.47
N SER A 785 14.34 25.74 -46.38
CA SER A 785 13.31 26.08 -47.42
C SER A 785 12.29 24.96 -47.80
N GLY A 786 10.94 25.15 -47.76
CA GLY A 786 10.11 26.27 -47.25
C GLY A 786 8.60 26.17 -47.62
N ARG A 787 7.80 27.19 -47.23
CA ARG A 787 6.58 27.78 -47.89
C ARG A 787 5.31 26.90 -48.11
N GLN A 788 4.06 27.41 -48.17
CA GLN A 788 3.48 28.79 -48.15
C GLN A 788 1.97 28.79 -47.70
N ALA A 789 1.50 29.91 -47.11
CA ALA A 789 0.20 30.67 -47.21
C ALA A 789 -1.17 29.98 -47.49
N VAL A 790 -2.39 30.54 -47.26
CA VAL A 790 -2.99 31.91 -47.29
C VAL A 790 -4.17 32.05 -46.25
N ASP A 791 -4.70 33.27 -46.03
CA ASP A 791 -5.74 33.75 -45.06
C ASP A 791 -6.42 35.03 -45.67
N PRO A 792 -7.64 35.58 -45.33
CA PRO A 792 -8.59 35.37 -44.20
C PRO A 792 -10.13 35.38 -44.60
N ASP A 793 -10.96 36.26 -43.97
CA ASP A 793 -12.38 36.69 -44.22
C ASP A 793 -13.56 35.74 -43.87
N ALA A 794 -14.73 36.16 -43.30
CA ALA A 794 -15.27 37.44 -42.75
C ALA A 794 -16.58 37.16 -41.89
N PRO A 795 -17.30 38.15 -41.29
CA PRO A 795 -18.08 37.95 -40.02
C PRO A 795 -19.61 38.17 -40.08
N MET A 796 -20.33 38.05 -38.93
CA MET A 796 -21.60 38.75 -38.49
C MET A 796 -22.24 38.02 -37.25
N ALA A 797 -23.09 38.58 -36.36
CA ALA A 797 -23.45 39.95 -35.99
C ALA A 797 -24.24 40.01 -34.63
N PHE A 798 -24.70 41.22 -34.28
CA PHE A 798 -25.53 41.74 -33.15
C PHE A 798 -26.78 40.91 -32.72
N ASP A 799 -27.52 41.17 -31.61
CA ASP A 799 -27.94 42.49 -31.05
C ASP A 799 -28.26 42.54 -29.52
N ARG A 800 -29.16 43.44 -29.06
CA ARG A 800 -29.18 44.11 -27.74
C ARG A 800 -30.56 44.12 -27.03
N GLY A 801 -30.54 44.40 -25.72
CA GLY A 801 -31.56 45.19 -25.00
C GLY A 801 -32.25 44.49 -23.82
N GLN A 802 -32.89 45.20 -22.87
CA GLN A 802 -32.91 46.64 -22.56
C GLN A 802 -33.33 46.88 -21.09
N ALA A 803 -33.27 48.11 -20.56
CA ALA A 803 -33.61 48.46 -19.17
C ALA A 803 -34.94 49.26 -19.04
N PRO A 804 -35.50 49.45 -17.83
CA PRO A 804 -35.46 50.79 -17.17
C PRO A 804 -35.28 50.72 -15.62
N SER A 805 -34.61 51.64 -14.90
CA SER A 805 -34.84 53.09 -14.61
C SER A 805 -36.10 53.36 -13.74
N ARG A 806 -36.13 54.14 -12.63
CA ARG A 806 -35.30 55.26 -12.07
C ARG A 806 -35.07 55.09 -10.52
N ARG A 807 -34.86 56.03 -9.56
CA ARG A 807 -34.85 57.53 -9.46
C ARG A 807 -34.20 58.09 -8.13
N ALA A 808 -33.27 59.05 -8.20
CA ALA A 808 -32.96 60.12 -7.19
C ALA A 808 -32.43 59.74 -5.75
N ARG A 809 -31.83 60.60 -4.90
CA ARG A 809 -31.48 62.06 -4.92
C ARG A 809 -30.40 62.42 -3.85
N ALA A 810 -29.60 63.48 -4.06
CA ALA A 810 -28.93 64.36 -3.05
C ALA A 810 -27.93 63.73 -2.01
N ALA A 811 -26.96 64.44 -1.40
CA ALA A 811 -26.30 65.73 -1.71
C ALA A 811 -24.89 65.79 -1.03
N ASP A 812 -24.06 66.72 -1.54
CA ASP A 812 -23.09 67.65 -0.90
C ASP A 812 -22.75 67.51 0.63
N SER A 813 -21.57 67.85 1.16
CA SER A 813 -20.39 68.61 0.65
C SER A 813 -19.07 68.15 1.32
N GLY A 814 -17.94 68.89 1.20
CA GLY A 814 -16.74 68.62 2.02
C GLY A 814 -15.48 69.45 1.74
N LYS A 815 -14.38 69.14 2.49
CA LYS A 815 -13.03 69.78 2.54
C LYS A 815 -12.93 71.06 3.43
N PRO A 816 -11.71 71.56 3.79
CA PRO A 816 -10.56 70.83 4.39
C PRO A 816 -9.71 71.63 5.44
N ALA A 817 -9.05 70.93 6.37
CA ALA A 817 -7.73 71.31 6.96
C ALA A 817 -7.11 70.05 7.61
N ARG A 818 -5.87 69.61 7.35
CA ARG A 818 -4.54 70.20 7.63
C ARG A 818 -4.16 70.30 9.13
N GLY A 819 -4.03 69.15 9.78
CA GLY A 819 -2.71 68.60 10.13
C GLY A 819 -2.01 69.07 11.42
N SER A 820 -1.71 68.10 12.28
CA SER A 820 -0.61 68.15 13.27
C SER A 820 0.05 66.76 13.39
N VAL A 821 1.21 66.71 14.04
CA VAL A 821 2.16 65.57 14.03
C VAL A 821 1.82 64.53 15.10
N ALA A 822 1.97 63.24 14.78
CA ALA A 822 2.32 62.20 15.74
C ALA A 822 3.06 61.04 15.04
N ALA A 823 4.12 60.52 15.67
CA ALA A 823 4.63 59.20 15.35
C ALA A 823 3.74 58.16 16.05
N GLY A 824 3.36 57.09 15.34
CA GLY A 824 2.56 55.99 15.89
C GLY A 824 3.32 54.68 15.80
N ASP A 825 3.57 54.06 16.95
CA ASP A 825 4.22 52.75 17.02
C ASP A 825 3.35 51.65 16.38
N GLY A 826 3.99 50.66 15.78
CA GLY A 826 3.43 49.83 14.70
C GLY A 826 3.47 48.34 14.97
N SER A 827 2.77 47.88 16.01
CA SER A 827 2.67 46.46 16.37
C SER A 827 2.36 45.54 15.17
N PRO A 828 2.98 44.34 15.07
CA PRO A 828 2.85 43.45 13.91
C PRO A 828 1.48 42.76 13.82
N GLY A 829 0.47 43.52 13.39
CA GLY A 829 -0.90 43.04 13.17
C GLY A 829 -1.83 44.04 12.47
N THR A 830 -1.61 45.34 12.63
CA THR A 830 -2.55 46.37 12.15
C THR A 830 -2.50 46.53 10.62
N ARG A 831 -3.65 46.36 9.95
CA ARG A 831 -3.81 46.45 8.48
C ARG A 831 -3.51 47.86 7.95
N PRO A 832 -2.71 48.01 6.88
CA PRO A 832 -2.49 49.31 6.22
C PRO A 832 -3.80 49.95 5.71
N GLN A 833 -4.07 51.19 6.13
CA GLN A 833 -5.33 51.91 5.85
C GLN A 833 -5.68 52.06 4.36
N ARG A 834 -4.70 51.98 3.45
CA ARG A 834 -4.92 52.05 1.99
C ARG A 834 -5.48 50.77 1.36
N MET A 835 -5.40 49.63 2.05
CA MET A 835 -5.93 48.36 1.57
C MET A 835 -7.43 48.29 1.81
N VAL A 836 -8.24 48.77 0.88
CA VAL A 836 -9.71 48.89 1.01
C VAL A 836 -10.45 48.09 -0.08
N LYS A 837 -11.54 47.42 0.32
CA LYS A 837 -12.41 46.59 -0.53
C LYS A 837 -13.05 47.39 -1.69
N PRO A 838 -12.74 47.10 -2.97
CA PRO A 838 -13.25 47.89 -4.10
C PRO A 838 -14.67 47.52 -4.56
N LYS A 839 -15.41 48.54 -5.05
CA LYS A 839 -16.89 48.53 -5.21
C LYS A 839 -17.48 47.78 -6.43
N LYS A 840 -16.69 47.05 -7.21
CA LYS A 840 -17.20 46.11 -8.25
C LYS A 840 -16.39 44.80 -8.18
N PRO A 841 -16.89 43.68 -8.73
CA PRO A 841 -16.06 42.49 -8.99
C PRO A 841 -14.84 42.82 -9.86
N ASP A 842 -13.79 42.02 -9.72
CA ASP A 842 -12.62 41.86 -10.60
C ASP A 842 -12.12 40.43 -10.35
N ASP A 843 -11.56 39.75 -11.35
CA ASP A 843 -11.18 38.33 -11.26
C ASP A 843 -9.67 38.19 -11.04
N LEU A 844 -9.25 37.65 -9.90
CA LEU A 844 -7.84 37.48 -9.55
C LEU A 844 -7.11 36.38 -10.36
N LYS A 845 -7.85 35.49 -11.01
CA LYS A 845 -7.31 34.24 -11.63
C LYS A 845 -6.35 34.49 -12.78
N LEU A 846 -6.53 35.60 -13.51
CA LEU A 846 -5.71 35.99 -14.66
C LEU A 846 -4.22 36.21 -14.33
N ILE A 847 -3.81 36.27 -13.05
CA ILE A 847 -2.39 36.18 -12.67
C ILE A 847 -1.99 34.72 -12.51
N SER A 848 -1.11 34.27 -13.39
CA SER A 848 -0.55 32.91 -13.37
C SER A 848 0.31 32.70 -12.12
N GLY A 849 -0.28 32.06 -11.12
CA GLY A 849 0.34 31.81 -9.81
C GLY A 849 -0.56 32.13 -8.62
N VAL A 850 -1.69 32.82 -8.80
CA VAL A 850 -2.64 33.05 -7.69
C VAL A 850 -3.37 31.75 -7.37
N GLY A 851 -2.74 30.91 -6.55
CA GLY A 851 -3.33 29.66 -6.10
C GLY A 851 -4.63 29.92 -5.32
N PRO A 852 -5.68 29.09 -5.44
CA PRO A 852 -7.00 29.38 -4.85
C PRO A 852 -6.99 29.67 -3.34
N LYS A 853 -6.04 29.09 -2.60
CA LYS A 853 -5.85 29.38 -1.17
C LYS A 853 -5.36 30.81 -0.91
N ILE A 854 -4.51 31.36 -1.79
CA ILE A 854 -4.03 32.74 -1.68
C ILE A 854 -5.08 33.72 -2.22
N GLU A 855 -5.83 33.34 -3.27
CA GLU A 855 -7.02 34.06 -3.73
C GLU A 855 -8.01 34.26 -2.57
N ALA A 856 -8.36 33.18 -1.87
CA ALA A 856 -9.26 33.19 -0.72
C ALA A 856 -8.74 34.06 0.44
N ILE A 857 -7.44 33.98 0.77
CA ILE A 857 -6.87 34.80 1.86
C ILE A 857 -6.83 36.28 1.46
N LEU A 858 -6.46 36.65 0.23
CA LEU A 858 -6.48 38.05 -0.22
C LEU A 858 -7.91 38.61 -0.32
N ASN A 859 -8.88 37.78 -0.73
CA ASN A 859 -10.30 38.11 -0.69
C ASN A 859 -10.79 38.37 0.76
N GLY A 860 -10.38 37.53 1.72
CA GLY A 860 -10.65 37.73 3.15
C GLY A 860 -9.95 38.97 3.74
N LEU A 861 -8.71 39.22 3.32
CA LEU A 861 -7.99 40.48 3.54
C LEU A 861 -8.53 41.63 2.67
N GLY A 862 -9.63 41.45 1.94
CA GLY A 862 -10.35 42.51 1.22
C GLY A 862 -9.55 43.24 0.15
N ILE A 863 -8.59 42.59 -0.51
CA ILE A 863 -7.78 43.15 -1.60
C ILE A 863 -7.82 42.19 -2.78
N TYR A 864 -8.44 42.58 -3.90
CA TYR A 864 -8.70 41.67 -5.02
C TYR A 864 -8.66 42.32 -6.39
N ARG A 865 -7.87 43.39 -6.54
CA ARG A 865 -7.64 44.03 -7.84
C ARG A 865 -6.17 44.07 -8.20
N PHE A 866 -5.87 43.74 -9.46
CA PHE A 866 -4.53 43.86 -10.02
C PHE A 866 -3.98 45.28 -9.87
N SER A 867 -4.80 46.31 -10.07
CA SER A 867 -4.43 47.71 -9.88
C SER A 867 -4.10 48.07 -8.42
N GLN A 868 -4.70 47.39 -7.43
CA GLN A 868 -4.35 47.57 -6.01
C GLN A 868 -3.03 46.86 -5.68
N ILE A 869 -2.88 45.60 -6.11
CA ILE A 869 -1.66 44.81 -5.91
C ILE A 869 -0.45 45.46 -6.60
N ALA A 870 -0.65 45.98 -7.82
CA ALA A 870 0.36 46.70 -8.60
C ALA A 870 0.83 48.00 -7.91
N ALA A 871 -0.04 48.63 -7.12
CA ALA A 871 0.23 49.89 -6.42
C ALA A 871 0.87 49.71 -5.03
N TRP A 872 1.01 48.47 -4.53
CA TRP A 872 1.55 48.21 -3.19
C TRP A 872 3.00 48.68 -3.01
N ARG A 873 3.24 49.43 -1.93
CA ARG A 873 4.55 49.84 -1.42
C ARG A 873 5.29 48.65 -0.79
N LYS A 874 6.54 48.87 -0.36
CA LYS A 874 7.38 47.81 0.25
C LYS A 874 6.73 47.23 1.52
N ALA A 875 6.37 48.09 2.47
CA ALA A 875 5.73 47.71 3.73
C ALA A 875 4.35 47.03 3.56
N GLU A 876 3.55 47.48 2.59
CA GLU A 876 2.27 46.84 2.25
C GLU A 876 2.46 45.39 1.77
N ARG A 877 3.52 45.12 0.99
CA ARG A 877 3.89 43.75 0.58
C ARG A 877 4.41 42.91 1.74
N GLU A 878 5.24 43.47 2.61
CA GLU A 878 5.77 42.78 3.80
C GLU A 878 4.68 42.44 4.83
N TRP A 879 3.69 43.31 5.03
CA TRP A 879 2.54 43.02 5.91
C TRP A 879 1.69 41.86 5.38
N VAL A 880 1.42 41.81 4.07
CA VAL A 880 0.67 40.70 3.46
C VAL A 880 1.45 39.39 3.56
N ASP A 881 2.75 39.40 3.27
CA ASP A 881 3.61 38.21 3.30
C ASP A 881 3.62 37.51 4.67
N HIS A 882 3.73 38.28 5.75
CA HIS A 882 3.61 37.79 7.14
C HIS A 882 2.27 37.09 7.44
N HIS A 883 1.18 37.52 6.80
CA HIS A 883 -0.14 36.91 6.94
C HIS A 883 -0.37 35.72 5.98
N LEU A 884 0.32 35.66 4.85
CA LEU A 884 0.22 34.55 3.90
C LEU A 884 1.04 33.32 4.34
N ARG A 885 2.17 33.51 5.02
CA ARG A 885 3.06 32.44 5.54
C ARG A 885 3.46 31.37 4.50
N PHE A 886 3.53 31.73 3.22
CA PHE A 886 3.73 30.80 2.11
C PHE A 886 5.19 30.78 1.62
N GLY A 887 6.03 29.98 2.27
CA GLY A 887 7.43 29.81 1.86
C GLY A 887 7.60 29.11 0.50
N GLY A 888 8.17 29.81 -0.47
CA GLY A 888 9.01 29.20 -1.51
C GLY A 888 8.33 28.43 -2.66
N ARG A 889 7.12 28.79 -3.10
CA ARG A 889 6.54 28.24 -4.36
C ARG A 889 6.37 29.25 -5.50
N ILE A 890 6.42 30.55 -5.22
CA ILE A 890 6.38 31.64 -6.22
C ILE A 890 7.26 32.77 -5.68
N GLU A 891 8.07 33.40 -6.53
CA GLU A 891 8.88 34.54 -6.11
C GLU A 891 8.04 35.82 -5.91
N ARG A 892 8.31 36.50 -4.80
CA ARG A 892 7.66 37.72 -4.30
C ARG A 892 7.41 38.79 -5.38
N ASP A 893 8.36 38.99 -6.27
CA ASP A 893 8.26 40.04 -7.30
C ASP A 893 7.62 39.57 -8.61
N ASP A 894 7.49 38.26 -8.88
CA ASP A 894 6.92 37.81 -10.16
C ASP A 894 5.40 38.07 -10.23
N TRP A 895 4.63 37.67 -9.21
CA TRP A 895 3.22 38.05 -9.08
C TRP A 895 3.07 39.58 -9.20
N VAL A 896 3.85 40.37 -8.45
CA VAL A 896 3.71 41.83 -8.44
C VAL A 896 4.04 42.45 -9.82
N LYS A 897 4.95 41.85 -10.61
CA LYS A 897 5.16 42.21 -12.03
C LYS A 897 3.98 41.81 -12.91
N GLN A 898 3.44 40.60 -12.75
CA GLN A 898 2.25 40.11 -13.47
C GLN A 898 1.02 41.00 -13.22
N ALA A 899 0.77 41.39 -11.96
CA ALA A 899 -0.27 42.34 -11.58
C ALA A 899 -0.10 43.70 -12.25
N LYS A 900 1.15 44.20 -12.33
CA LYS A 900 1.47 45.47 -13.00
C LYS A 900 1.21 45.42 -14.51
N ALA A 901 1.51 44.30 -15.18
CA ALA A 901 1.23 44.16 -16.61
C ALA A 901 -0.28 44.18 -16.89
N LEU A 902 -1.07 43.35 -16.20
CA LEU A 902 -2.53 43.33 -16.35
C LEU A 902 -3.17 44.67 -15.98
N ALA A 903 -2.71 45.32 -14.91
CA ALA A 903 -3.22 46.64 -14.49
C ALA A 903 -2.86 47.78 -15.46
N LYS A 904 -1.82 47.61 -16.29
CA LYS A 904 -1.37 48.63 -17.25
C LYS A 904 -2.02 48.49 -18.64
N GLY A 905 -2.30 47.27 -19.10
CA GLY A 905 -2.85 47.03 -20.44
C GLY A 905 -3.51 45.67 -20.65
N GLY A 906 -4.03 45.07 -19.59
CA GLY A 906 -4.77 43.80 -19.65
C GLY A 906 -3.95 42.63 -20.20
N GLU A 907 -4.65 41.68 -20.83
CA GLU A 907 -4.05 40.50 -21.45
C GLU A 907 -2.97 40.84 -22.49
N ALA A 908 -3.17 41.88 -23.31
CA ALA A 908 -2.22 42.25 -24.36
C ALA A 908 -0.86 42.68 -23.79
N GLU A 909 -0.85 43.53 -22.76
CA GLU A 909 0.39 43.92 -22.07
C GLU A 909 1.02 42.75 -21.28
N TYR A 910 0.20 41.85 -20.74
CA TYR A 910 0.70 40.63 -20.08
C TYR A 910 1.40 39.69 -21.09
N ILE A 911 0.80 39.41 -22.25
CA ILE A 911 1.44 38.62 -23.32
C ILE A 911 2.75 39.28 -23.75
N ARG A 912 2.76 40.61 -23.92
CA ARG A 912 3.95 41.37 -24.33
C ARG A 912 5.10 41.32 -23.31
N VAL A 913 4.81 41.15 -22.02
CA VAL A 913 5.81 41.10 -20.94
C VAL A 913 6.23 39.66 -20.60
N PHE A 914 5.33 38.68 -20.68
CA PHE A 914 5.56 37.29 -20.22
C PHE A 914 5.56 36.23 -21.33
N GLY A 915 5.36 36.61 -22.60
CA GLY A 915 5.40 35.71 -23.76
C GLY A 915 4.26 34.67 -23.83
N ARG A 916 3.26 34.77 -22.94
CA ARG A 916 2.16 33.81 -22.79
C ARG A 916 0.87 34.52 -22.42
N LYS A 917 -0.28 33.94 -22.76
CA LYS A 917 -1.59 34.41 -22.26
C LYS A 917 -1.69 34.26 -20.74
N PRO A 918 -2.45 35.13 -20.05
CA PRO A 918 -2.99 34.78 -18.73
C PRO A 918 -3.88 33.53 -18.85
N ARG A 919 -4.14 32.84 -17.75
CA ARG A 919 -5.03 31.67 -17.67
C ARG A 919 -6.24 31.98 -16.81
#